data_AF-A0A9W8CIJ9-F1
#
_entry.id   AF-A0A9W8CIJ9-F1
#
_cell.length_a   1.000
_cell.length_b   1.000
_cell.length_c   1.000
_cell.angle_alpha   90.00
_cell.angle_beta   90.00
_cell.angle_gamma   90.00
#
_symmetry.space_group_name_H-M   'P 1'
#
loop_
_entity.id
_entity.type
_entity.pdbx_description
1 polymer ?
#
loop_
_entity_poly.entity_id
_entity_poly.type
_entity_poly.pdbx_seq_one_letter_code
_entity_poly.pdbx_strand_id
1 'polypeptide(L)'
;MKKKAPEQSHAERLVKTCAEIVAELIDSNSKNQSVNLNALKAKYARLNQLSSQPRLVDIIAAIPEQHKKELLPRLKAKPVRTASGVAVVAVMCKPHRCPHIAMTGNICVYCLHGDSLVSLTAGFSSRIGDMRAMVGQGVLAYSGLLDGVVGDKCVGWVERKEKRMCVEVELLDGRAVKCTEDHQIQTDEGWIEAGKLVAGVHRVVCGPAYPQIDLLQLDDQWQKQCGSVVLQMDTLEQLLRTLAFCRIAGFIKGSPSLKTDEKTGGCKRVLRLGHRLDADALSRDLELFSEGQPVSATLLEDSGEWAVDLPSLLAGSIGFSDTNVPVFLMDVDCPVAMVQCYLSGLISSAGVAPSLVTKETFAGSEALVWDCLCELVNEPYGSIDDVALLLKRCGLDKIKTEAISETAAQIHLLQLDEPVLDKISFVFSVLKQSRSEAYRAYKRYLNLARKANSVEEPAVLEPKQFLATIDALGCFEQDPAWPLLGRPAVTATSNAMPVMRIPVKGRRPVGPETVYDITVERNESLLANGMVAHNCPGGPDSDFEYSTQSYTGYEPTSMRAIRARYDPFEQARGRVEQLKSLGHNVDKVEYIIMGGTFMSLSEDYRNWFIMNLHDALSGHRSNDVDEAVRMSEQSETKCIGITIETRPDAALKPHLSHMLRYGCTRLELGVQSVYEDVARDTNRGHTVRAVCESFQLAKDAGYKVVAHMMPDLPNVGMERDIEQFKEYFENPAFRSDGLKLYPTLVIRGTGLYELWRTGRYKNYTPNALVDLVARILALVPPWTRVYRVQRDIPMPLVSSGVEHGNLRELALQRMRDLGTQCRDVRTREVGIVDIHTKVQPDQVELIRRDYVANGGWETFLSYEDPEADILIGLLRLRKCSPETFRPELTVDGKQCSIVRELHVYGSVVPMHSRDPKKFQHQGFGTLLMEEAERIAREEHGSVKLAVISGVGTRHYYRRLGYELDGPYMSKKLI
;
A
#
# COMPACT_ATOMS: atom_id res chain seq x y z
N MET A 1 -19.94 -49.34 -27.24
CA MET A 1 -19.01 -48.19 -27.27
C MET A 1 -19.39 -47.27 -28.43
N LYS A 2 -20.09 -46.16 -28.17
CA LYS A 2 -20.33 -45.13 -29.19
C LYS A 2 -19.07 -44.26 -29.31
N LYS A 3 -18.39 -44.30 -30.46
CA LYS A 3 -17.23 -43.44 -30.77
C LYS A 3 -17.66 -41.98 -30.70
N LYS A 4 -17.07 -41.21 -29.77
CA LYS A 4 -17.16 -39.74 -29.74
C LYS A 4 -16.49 -39.19 -31.00
N ALA A 5 -17.15 -38.29 -31.72
CA ALA A 5 -16.57 -37.57 -32.85
C ALA A 5 -15.32 -36.76 -32.40
N PRO A 6 -14.32 -36.57 -33.27
CA PRO A 6 -13.11 -35.85 -32.90
C PRO A 6 -13.45 -34.39 -32.53
N GLU A 7 -13.06 -33.97 -31.33
CA GLU A 7 -13.24 -32.58 -30.86
C GLU A 7 -12.36 -31.64 -31.70
N GLN A 8 -12.99 -30.70 -32.43
CA GLN A 8 -12.28 -29.67 -33.21
C GLN A 8 -11.33 -28.87 -32.31
N SER A 9 -10.11 -28.66 -32.78
CA SER A 9 -9.08 -27.89 -32.08
C SER A 9 -9.45 -26.41 -31.98
N HIS A 10 -8.89 -25.71 -30.99
CA HIS A 10 -9.14 -24.27 -30.79
C HIS A 10 -8.78 -23.43 -32.03
N ALA A 11 -7.69 -23.79 -32.72
CA ALA A 11 -7.25 -23.11 -33.93
C ALA A 11 -8.25 -23.26 -35.09
N GLU A 12 -8.82 -24.45 -35.29
CA GLU A 12 -9.84 -24.69 -36.32
C GLU A 12 -11.13 -23.90 -36.04
N ARG A 13 -11.54 -23.81 -34.77
CA ARG A 13 -12.69 -22.99 -34.36
C ARG A 13 -12.42 -21.50 -34.61
N LEU A 14 -11.19 -21.02 -34.35
CA LEU A 14 -10.80 -19.63 -34.57
C LEU A 14 -10.87 -19.27 -36.06
N VAL A 15 -10.28 -20.11 -36.93
CA VAL A 15 -10.30 -19.91 -38.38
C VAL A 15 -11.74 -19.91 -38.91
N LYS A 16 -12.56 -20.87 -38.48
CA LYS A 16 -13.98 -20.94 -38.85
C LYS A 16 -14.75 -19.69 -38.43
N THR A 17 -14.55 -19.23 -37.19
CA THR A 17 -15.19 -18.03 -36.65
C THR A 17 -14.77 -16.78 -37.43
N CYS A 18 -13.49 -16.63 -37.76
CA CYS A 18 -12.99 -15.53 -38.58
C CYS A 18 -13.60 -15.55 -39.99
N ALA A 19 -13.70 -16.73 -40.63
CA ALA A 19 -14.30 -16.87 -41.95
C ALA A 19 -15.78 -16.47 -41.98
N GLU A 20 -16.56 -16.88 -40.97
CA GLU A 20 -17.99 -16.53 -40.86
C GLU A 20 -18.19 -15.02 -40.61
N ILE A 21 -17.35 -14.40 -39.78
CA ILE A 21 -17.36 -12.94 -39.58
C ILE A 21 -17.04 -12.21 -40.89
N VAL A 22 -16.04 -12.68 -41.64
CA VAL A 22 -15.66 -12.08 -42.93
C VAL A 22 -16.76 -12.24 -43.97
N ALA A 23 -17.43 -13.39 -44.04
CA ALA A 23 -18.53 -13.62 -44.97
C ALA A 23 -19.70 -12.65 -44.74
N GLU A 24 -20.09 -12.43 -43.48
CA GLU A 24 -21.17 -11.49 -43.15
C GLU A 24 -20.75 -10.02 -43.34
N LEU A 25 -19.46 -9.71 -43.18
CA LEU A 25 -18.91 -8.39 -43.53
C LEU A 25 -18.95 -8.14 -45.05
N ILE A 26 -18.65 -9.14 -45.87
CA ILE A 26 -18.74 -9.04 -47.34
C ILE A 26 -20.21 -8.84 -47.78
N ASP A 27 -21.14 -9.65 -47.25
CA ASP A 27 -22.56 -9.55 -47.58
C ASP A 27 -23.19 -8.22 -47.12
N SER A 28 -22.81 -7.73 -45.95
CA SER A 28 -23.29 -6.43 -45.48
C SER A 28 -22.69 -5.26 -46.28
N ASN A 29 -21.46 -5.41 -46.79
CA ASN A 29 -20.81 -4.40 -47.63
C ASN A 29 -21.47 -4.32 -49.01
N SER A 30 -21.84 -5.45 -49.63
CA SER A 30 -22.57 -5.46 -50.90
C SER A 30 -23.98 -4.85 -50.78
N LYS A 31 -24.60 -4.95 -49.59
CA LYS A 31 -25.90 -4.35 -49.25
C LYS A 31 -25.82 -2.93 -48.68
N ASN A 32 -24.61 -2.38 -48.59
CA ASN A 32 -24.33 -1.04 -48.06
C ASN A 32 -24.88 -0.78 -46.63
N GLN A 33 -24.93 -1.82 -45.78
CA GLN A 33 -25.44 -1.72 -44.41
C GLN A 33 -24.30 -1.43 -43.41
N SER A 34 -24.59 -0.64 -42.36
CA SER A 34 -23.63 -0.39 -41.28
C SER A 34 -23.61 -1.55 -40.30
N VAL A 35 -22.42 -2.06 -39.98
CA VAL A 35 -22.26 -3.27 -39.18
C VAL A 35 -21.52 -2.99 -37.89
N ASN A 36 -22.06 -3.45 -36.75
CA ASN A 36 -21.36 -3.42 -35.47
C ASN A 36 -20.44 -4.63 -35.34
N LEU A 37 -19.14 -4.41 -35.55
CA LEU A 37 -18.13 -5.47 -35.53
C LEU A 37 -18.04 -6.20 -34.17
N ASN A 38 -18.21 -5.50 -33.05
CA ASN A 38 -18.15 -6.12 -31.72
C ASN A 38 -19.33 -7.07 -31.49
N ALA A 39 -20.51 -6.72 -31.99
CA ALA A 39 -21.68 -7.58 -31.93
C ALA A 39 -21.49 -8.86 -32.75
N LEU A 40 -20.91 -8.76 -33.96
CA LEU A 40 -20.56 -9.93 -34.78
C LEU A 40 -19.53 -10.83 -34.14
N LYS A 41 -18.46 -10.25 -33.59
CA LYS A 41 -17.42 -11.00 -32.88
C LYS A 41 -18.01 -11.77 -31.70
N ALA A 42 -18.92 -11.16 -30.93
CA ALA A 42 -19.61 -11.83 -29.83
C ALA A 42 -20.56 -12.93 -30.32
N LYS A 43 -21.35 -12.66 -31.36
CA LYS A 43 -22.30 -13.62 -31.98
C LYS A 43 -21.57 -14.87 -32.45
N TYR A 44 -20.54 -14.72 -33.29
CA TYR A 44 -19.84 -15.84 -33.89
C TYR A 44 -18.87 -16.55 -32.94
N ALA A 45 -18.29 -15.85 -31.96
CA ALA A 45 -17.51 -16.51 -30.91
C ALA A 45 -18.39 -17.41 -30.03
N ARG A 46 -19.63 -17.02 -29.71
CA ARG A 46 -20.57 -17.88 -28.97
C ARG A 46 -21.02 -19.07 -29.81
N LEU A 47 -21.39 -18.84 -31.08
CA LEU A 47 -21.85 -19.90 -31.99
C LEU A 47 -20.79 -21.00 -32.17
N ASN A 48 -19.51 -20.61 -32.26
CA ASN A 48 -18.40 -21.55 -32.43
C ASN A 48 -17.70 -21.94 -31.13
N GLN A 49 -18.30 -21.62 -29.97
CA GLN A 49 -17.78 -21.98 -28.63
C GLN A 49 -16.31 -21.57 -28.41
N LEU A 50 -15.94 -20.37 -28.87
CA LEU A 50 -14.62 -19.81 -28.60
C LEU A 50 -14.55 -19.23 -27.18
N SER A 51 -13.49 -19.58 -26.46
CA SER A 51 -13.20 -19.05 -25.13
C SER A 51 -12.93 -17.54 -25.11
N SER A 52 -12.54 -16.96 -26.25
CA SER A 52 -12.25 -15.54 -26.41
C SER A 52 -12.68 -15.05 -27.79
N GLN A 53 -13.11 -13.79 -27.91
CA GLN A 53 -13.42 -13.22 -29.23
C GLN A 53 -12.17 -13.16 -30.12
N PRO A 54 -12.30 -13.41 -31.44
CA PRO A 54 -11.17 -13.32 -32.38
C PRO A 54 -10.57 -11.91 -32.39
N ARG A 55 -9.26 -11.76 -32.61
CA ARG A 55 -8.64 -10.43 -32.69
C ARG A 55 -8.96 -9.81 -34.04
N LEU A 56 -8.94 -8.48 -34.11
CA LEU A 56 -9.15 -7.77 -35.38
C LEU A 56 -8.10 -8.19 -36.42
N VAL A 57 -6.86 -8.44 -36.00
CA VAL A 57 -5.77 -8.91 -36.87
C VAL A 57 -6.08 -10.28 -37.48
N ASP A 58 -6.65 -11.20 -36.68
CA ASP A 58 -7.03 -12.54 -37.15
C ASP A 58 -8.17 -12.47 -38.18
N ILE A 59 -9.13 -11.55 -37.96
CA ILE A 59 -10.23 -11.29 -38.91
C ILE A 59 -9.68 -10.68 -40.20
N ILE A 60 -8.76 -9.70 -40.12
CA ILE A 60 -8.13 -9.06 -41.29
C ILE A 60 -7.34 -10.09 -42.11
N ALA A 61 -6.61 -10.98 -41.44
CA ALA A 61 -5.84 -12.04 -42.09
C ALA A 61 -6.74 -13.04 -42.85
N ALA A 62 -7.97 -13.24 -42.39
CA ALA A 62 -8.95 -14.12 -43.03
C ALA A 62 -9.72 -13.48 -44.21
N ILE A 63 -9.50 -12.20 -44.52
CA ILE A 63 -10.16 -11.52 -45.64
C ILE A 63 -9.54 -11.99 -46.97
N PRO A 64 -10.33 -12.47 -47.95
CA PRO A 64 -9.83 -12.78 -49.29
C PRO A 64 -9.26 -11.55 -50.01
N GLU A 65 -8.19 -11.72 -50.78
CA GLU A 65 -7.42 -10.63 -51.41
C GLU A 65 -8.25 -9.70 -52.30
N GLN A 66 -9.26 -10.25 -52.96
CA GLN A 66 -10.20 -9.50 -53.80
C GLN A 66 -11.07 -8.50 -53.02
N HIS A 67 -11.40 -8.80 -51.76
CA HIS A 67 -12.24 -7.93 -50.89
C HIS A 67 -11.42 -7.09 -49.92
N LYS A 68 -10.10 -7.31 -49.84
CA LYS A 68 -9.22 -6.54 -48.94
C LYS A 68 -9.25 -5.05 -49.23
N LYS A 69 -9.26 -4.63 -50.50
CA LYS A 69 -9.28 -3.20 -50.87
C LYS A 69 -10.53 -2.46 -50.37
N GLU A 70 -11.67 -3.15 -50.30
CA GLU A 70 -12.96 -2.55 -49.89
C GLU A 70 -13.17 -2.61 -48.37
N LEU A 71 -12.82 -3.74 -47.74
CA LEU A 71 -13.10 -3.99 -46.32
C LEU A 71 -12.02 -3.45 -45.38
N LEU A 72 -10.74 -3.44 -45.75
CA LEU A 72 -9.67 -2.93 -44.87
C LEU A 72 -9.91 -1.46 -44.45
N PRO A 73 -10.29 -0.53 -45.33
CA PRO A 73 -10.54 0.86 -44.93
C PRO A 73 -11.66 1.01 -43.88
N ARG A 74 -12.67 0.12 -43.89
CA ARG A 74 -13.80 0.13 -42.93
C ARG A 74 -13.46 -0.59 -41.63
N LEU A 75 -12.60 -1.61 -41.67
CA LEU A 75 -12.20 -2.42 -40.51
C LEU A 75 -10.97 -1.85 -39.78
N LYS A 76 -10.12 -1.10 -40.48
CA LYS A 76 -9.09 -0.29 -39.83
C LYS A 76 -9.79 0.75 -38.98
N ALA A 77 -9.56 0.71 -37.67
CA ALA A 77 -9.95 1.81 -36.80
C ALA A 77 -9.37 3.10 -37.41
N LYS A 78 -10.20 4.16 -37.53
CA LYS A 78 -9.68 5.48 -37.92
C LYS A 78 -8.42 5.73 -37.08
N PRO A 79 -7.29 6.13 -37.68
CA PRO A 79 -6.02 6.23 -36.99
C PRO A 79 -5.98 7.43 -36.04
N VAL A 80 -6.93 7.58 -35.11
CA VAL A 80 -6.99 8.65 -34.10
C VAL A 80 -5.74 8.61 -33.22
N ARG A 81 -5.23 7.40 -32.91
CA ARG A 81 -4.03 7.21 -32.08
C ARG A 81 -2.71 7.57 -32.77
N THR A 82 -2.71 7.67 -34.10
CA THR A 82 -1.55 8.08 -34.91
C THR A 82 -1.88 9.29 -35.78
N ALA A 83 -2.97 10.01 -35.46
CA ALA A 83 -3.46 11.14 -36.24
C ALA A 83 -2.44 12.30 -36.26
N SER A 84 -1.62 12.39 -35.22
CA SER A 84 -0.49 13.31 -35.12
C SER A 84 0.75 12.87 -35.92
N GLY A 85 0.72 11.76 -36.66
CA GLY A 85 1.86 11.27 -37.43
C GLY A 85 2.91 10.49 -36.62
N VAL A 86 2.60 10.11 -35.37
CA VAL A 86 3.52 9.44 -34.45
C VAL A 86 2.89 8.16 -33.88
N ALA A 87 3.62 7.06 -33.90
CA ALA A 87 3.24 5.80 -33.27
C ALA A 87 3.73 5.75 -31.81
N VAL A 88 2.79 5.86 -30.86
CA VAL A 88 3.11 5.78 -29.43
C VAL A 88 3.21 4.32 -28.98
N VAL A 89 4.37 3.94 -28.44
CA VAL A 89 4.69 2.59 -27.95
C VAL A 89 4.97 2.65 -26.45
N ALA A 90 3.99 2.23 -25.66
CA ALA A 90 4.14 2.13 -24.21
C ALA A 90 4.76 0.78 -23.82
N VAL A 91 5.82 0.84 -23.01
CA VAL A 91 6.58 -0.29 -22.47
C VAL A 91 6.68 -0.17 -20.95
N MET A 92 6.86 -1.30 -20.27
CA MET A 92 6.96 -1.33 -18.81
C MET A 92 8.26 -2.03 -18.40
N CYS A 93 8.94 -1.45 -17.42
CA CYS A 93 10.06 -2.12 -16.78
C CYS A 93 9.57 -3.24 -15.88
N LYS A 94 10.47 -4.16 -15.50
CA LYS A 94 10.16 -5.20 -14.51
C LYS A 94 9.57 -4.55 -13.25
N PRO A 95 8.64 -5.24 -12.56
CA PRO A 95 8.18 -4.80 -11.25
C PRO A 95 9.38 -4.51 -10.36
N HIS A 96 9.46 -3.29 -9.87
CA HIS A 96 10.52 -2.83 -8.99
C HIS A 96 9.89 -2.15 -7.79
N ARG A 97 10.50 -2.37 -6.63
CA ARG A 97 10.04 -1.76 -5.38
C ARG A 97 10.21 -0.23 -5.45
N CYS A 98 9.38 0.51 -4.71
CA CYS A 98 9.37 1.97 -4.69
C CYS A 98 10.79 2.56 -4.43
N PRO A 99 11.18 3.73 -4.93
CA PRO A 99 12.49 4.35 -4.69
C PRO A 99 12.68 4.99 -3.32
N HIS A 100 11.58 5.39 -2.67
CA HIS A 100 11.57 5.94 -1.31
C HIS A 100 12.40 5.03 -0.39
N ILE A 101 12.20 3.72 -0.51
CA ILE A 101 12.99 2.60 0.01
C ILE A 101 14.51 2.75 -0.11
N ALA A 102 14.98 3.12 -1.29
CA ALA A 102 16.40 3.11 -1.62
C ALA A 102 17.10 4.40 -1.15
N MET A 103 16.34 5.47 -0.92
CA MET A 103 16.86 6.78 -0.48
C MET A 103 16.69 7.03 1.03
N THR A 104 15.60 6.56 1.64
CA THR A 104 15.38 6.70 3.10
C THR A 104 15.80 5.46 3.88
N GLY A 105 16.11 4.36 3.19
CA GLY A 105 16.28 3.03 3.80
C GLY A 105 14.96 2.30 4.04
N ASN A 106 13.81 2.96 3.90
CA ASN A 106 12.53 2.39 4.30
C ASN A 106 11.86 1.61 3.16
N ILE A 107 12.22 0.33 2.97
CA ILE A 107 11.13 -0.64 2.80
C ILE A 107 10.53 -0.81 4.20
N CYS A 108 9.21 -0.88 4.32
CA CYS A 108 8.64 -1.62 5.44
C CYS A 108 9.10 -3.10 5.32
N VAL A 109 10.32 -3.39 5.76
CA VAL A 109 10.90 -4.74 5.92
C VAL A 109 11.66 -4.73 7.25
N TYR A 110 10.98 -4.25 8.28
CA TYR A 110 11.37 -4.49 9.65
C TYR A 110 10.96 -5.92 9.94
N CYS A 111 11.92 -6.84 9.91
CA CYS A 111 11.61 -8.25 10.13
C CYS A 111 12.05 -8.68 11.52
N LEU A 112 11.22 -9.52 12.12
CA LEU A 112 11.49 -10.13 13.40
C LEU A 112 12.23 -11.45 13.16
N HIS A 113 13.09 -11.82 14.10
CA HIS A 113 13.69 -13.15 14.12
C HIS A 113 12.61 -14.24 14.30
N GLY A 114 12.82 -15.44 13.76
CA GLY A 114 11.85 -16.55 13.84
C GLY A 114 11.37 -16.92 15.24
N ASP A 115 12.24 -16.75 16.24
CA ASP A 115 11.94 -16.99 17.65
C ASP A 115 11.09 -15.90 18.33
N SER A 116 10.85 -14.76 17.67
CA SER A 116 10.06 -13.69 18.25
C SER A 116 8.62 -14.17 18.48
N LEU A 117 8.15 -14.02 19.71
CA LEU A 117 6.86 -14.47 20.21
C LEU A 117 5.81 -13.38 19.97
N VAL A 118 4.91 -13.60 19.02
CA VAL A 118 3.83 -12.65 18.74
C VAL A 118 2.66 -12.93 19.68
N SER A 119 2.22 -11.91 20.43
CA SER A 119 1.09 -12.03 21.35
C SER A 119 -0.23 -12.13 20.59
N LEU A 120 -1.02 -13.16 20.90
CA LEU A 120 -2.33 -13.43 20.32
C LEU A 120 -3.45 -12.90 21.21
N THR A 121 -4.61 -12.61 20.62
CA THR A 121 -5.81 -12.20 21.38
C THR A 121 -6.36 -13.30 22.30
N ALA A 122 -5.95 -14.55 22.09
CA ALA A 122 -6.33 -15.72 22.88
C ALA A 122 -5.56 -15.88 24.21
N GLY A 123 -4.62 -14.97 24.52
CA GLY A 123 -3.86 -15.02 25.78
C GLY A 123 -2.56 -15.80 25.74
N PHE A 124 -2.08 -16.16 24.56
CA PHE A 124 -0.82 -16.88 24.37
C PHE A 124 0.05 -16.15 23.35
N SER A 125 1.30 -16.54 23.25
CA SER A 125 2.17 -16.12 22.15
C SER A 125 2.61 -17.30 21.31
N SER A 126 2.80 -17.07 20.02
CA SER A 126 3.36 -18.05 19.09
C SER A 126 4.62 -17.51 18.44
N ARG A 127 5.55 -18.39 18.08
CA ARG A 127 6.75 -17.99 17.32
C ARG A 127 6.33 -17.48 15.96
N ILE A 128 6.87 -16.34 15.56
CA ILE A 128 6.59 -15.77 14.25
C ILE A 128 6.92 -16.75 13.12
N GLY A 129 7.95 -17.60 13.27
CA GLY A 129 8.26 -18.65 12.29
C GLY A 129 7.12 -19.65 12.04
N ASP A 130 6.26 -19.88 13.03
CA ASP A 130 5.17 -20.86 12.99
C ASP A 130 3.82 -20.22 12.62
N MET A 131 3.77 -18.89 12.46
CA MET A 131 2.54 -18.14 12.26
C MET A 131 1.92 -18.25 10.86
N ARG A 132 2.55 -18.98 9.92
CA ARG A 132 1.96 -19.21 8.58
C ARG A 132 0.56 -19.83 8.67
N ALA A 133 0.34 -20.76 9.59
CA ALA A 133 -0.95 -21.40 9.82
C ALA A 133 -1.97 -20.50 10.55
N MET A 134 -1.54 -19.32 11.01
CA MET A 134 -2.30 -18.37 11.83
C MET A 134 -2.82 -17.17 11.04
N VAL A 135 -2.63 -17.14 9.72
CA VAL A 135 -3.23 -16.09 8.88
C VAL A 135 -4.76 -16.17 9.02
N GLY A 136 -5.37 -15.07 9.46
CA GLY A 136 -6.78 -14.98 9.83
C GLY A 136 -7.04 -14.95 11.33
N GLN A 137 -6.05 -15.22 12.18
CA GLN A 137 -6.18 -15.23 13.64
C GLN A 137 -5.95 -13.86 14.27
N GLY A 138 -6.45 -13.70 15.50
CA GLY A 138 -6.33 -12.46 16.27
C GLY A 138 -4.95 -12.30 16.92
N VAL A 139 -4.31 -11.16 16.66
CA VAL A 139 -3.03 -10.73 17.25
C VAL A 139 -3.22 -9.45 18.06
N LEU A 140 -2.32 -9.18 19.00
CA LEU A 140 -2.30 -7.91 19.72
C LEU A 140 -1.46 -6.88 18.98
N ALA A 141 -2.02 -5.68 18.82
CA ALA A 141 -1.41 -4.54 18.14
C ALA A 141 -1.55 -3.28 18.99
N TYR A 142 -0.68 -2.30 18.78
CA TYR A 142 -0.76 -0.99 19.42
C TYR A 142 -1.49 0.01 18.54
N SER A 143 -2.43 0.74 19.14
CA SER A 143 -3.16 1.83 18.52
C SER A 143 -2.64 3.16 19.06
N GLY A 144 -1.91 3.92 18.24
CA GLY A 144 -1.46 5.26 18.61
C GLY A 144 -2.59 6.26 18.84
N LEU A 145 -3.79 6.01 18.30
CA LEU A 145 -4.98 6.83 18.53
C LEU A 145 -5.51 6.68 19.96
N LEU A 146 -5.45 5.46 20.49
CA LEU A 146 -5.96 5.12 21.82
C LEU A 146 -4.85 5.08 22.88
N ASP A 147 -3.59 5.26 22.47
CA ASP A 147 -2.39 5.01 23.27
C ASP A 147 -2.49 3.69 24.07
N GLY A 148 -2.82 2.61 23.37
CA GLY A 148 -3.18 1.36 24.01
C GLY A 148 -3.14 0.15 23.08
N VAL A 149 -3.13 -1.05 23.67
CA VAL A 149 -3.10 -2.31 22.94
C VAL A 149 -4.51 -2.79 22.65
N VAL A 150 -4.76 -3.16 21.40
CA VAL A 150 -6.04 -3.66 20.89
C VAL A 150 -5.85 -5.00 20.17
N GLY A 151 -6.94 -5.75 20.04
CA GLY A 151 -6.97 -6.92 19.17
C GLY A 151 -7.06 -6.53 17.70
N ASP A 152 -6.26 -7.16 16.85
CA ASP A 152 -6.30 -7.01 15.40
C ASP A 152 -6.17 -8.35 14.69
N LYS A 153 -6.37 -8.39 13.38
CA LYS A 153 -6.34 -9.63 12.60
C LYS A 153 -5.05 -9.74 11.80
N CYS A 154 -4.35 -10.86 11.94
CA CYS A 154 -3.26 -11.21 11.04
C CYS A 154 -3.83 -11.53 9.65
N VAL A 155 -3.40 -10.82 8.61
CA VAL A 155 -3.87 -10.99 7.22
C VAL A 155 -2.76 -11.42 6.27
N GLY A 156 -1.50 -11.36 6.69
CA GLY A 156 -0.37 -11.77 5.88
C GLY A 156 0.79 -12.28 6.73
N TRP A 157 1.58 -13.18 6.16
CA TRP A 157 2.79 -13.73 6.76
C TRP A 157 3.82 -14.04 5.68
N VAL A 158 5.09 -13.67 5.90
CA VAL A 158 6.17 -13.86 4.94
C VAL A 158 7.47 -14.28 5.63
N GLU A 159 8.06 -15.39 5.19
CA GLU A 159 9.44 -15.74 5.49
C GLU A 159 10.39 -15.08 4.48
N ARG A 160 11.43 -14.38 4.97
CA ARG A 160 12.47 -13.81 4.11
C ARG A 160 13.52 -14.88 3.84
N LYS A 161 13.68 -15.25 2.56
CA LYS A 161 14.61 -16.30 2.11
C LYS A 161 16.10 -15.97 2.34
N GLU A 162 16.43 -14.68 2.47
CA GLU A 162 17.80 -14.21 2.71
C GLU A 162 18.00 -13.91 4.19
N LYS A 163 19.14 -14.36 4.74
CA LYS A 163 19.52 -14.04 6.12
C LYS A 163 19.86 -12.55 6.25
N ARG A 164 19.42 -11.89 7.33
CA ARG A 164 19.65 -10.46 7.58
C ARG A 164 20.35 -10.23 8.91
N MET A 165 21.15 -9.18 8.97
CA MET A 165 21.85 -8.78 10.20
C MET A 165 20.83 -8.38 11.27
N CYS A 166 20.89 -9.07 12.41
CA CYS A 166 20.01 -8.87 13.54
C CYS A 166 20.75 -8.33 14.76
N VAL A 167 20.00 -7.58 15.55
CA VAL A 167 20.33 -7.15 16.91
C VAL A 167 19.30 -7.73 17.88
N GLU A 168 19.73 -7.91 19.12
CA GLU A 168 18.83 -8.17 20.23
C GLU A 168 18.77 -6.91 21.09
N VAL A 169 17.55 -6.41 21.28
CA VAL A 169 17.24 -5.30 22.18
C VAL A 169 16.72 -5.91 23.48
N GLU A 170 17.39 -5.65 24.59
CA GLU A 170 16.98 -6.09 25.94
C GLU A 170 16.46 -4.88 26.73
N LEU A 171 15.32 -5.06 27.38
CA LEU A 171 14.69 -4.07 28.26
C LEU A 171 15.07 -4.33 29.74
N LEU A 172 14.86 -3.35 30.62
CA LEU A 172 15.19 -3.50 32.06
C LEU A 172 14.38 -4.59 32.76
N ASP A 173 13.14 -4.85 32.32
CA ASP A 173 12.34 -5.98 32.81
C ASP A 173 12.77 -7.32 32.20
N GLY A 174 13.82 -7.30 31.37
CA GLY A 174 14.44 -8.41 30.65
C GLY A 174 13.56 -9.09 29.61
N ARG A 175 12.53 -8.42 29.10
CA ARG A 175 12.03 -8.71 27.76
C ARG A 175 13.14 -8.44 26.76
N ALA A 176 13.23 -9.30 25.75
CA ALA A 176 14.16 -9.12 24.66
C ALA A 176 13.49 -9.46 23.35
N VAL A 177 13.76 -8.66 22.32
CA VAL A 177 13.31 -8.93 20.94
C VAL A 177 14.53 -8.96 20.03
N LYS A 178 14.55 -9.96 19.15
CA LYS A 178 15.54 -10.07 18.08
C LYS A 178 14.90 -9.59 16.78
N CYS A 179 15.53 -8.63 16.13
CA CYS A 179 15.04 -8.02 14.91
C CYS A 179 16.20 -7.48 14.07
N THR A 180 15.91 -7.10 12.84
CA THR A 180 16.90 -6.41 12.00
C THR A 180 17.28 -5.05 12.59
N GLU A 181 18.50 -4.56 12.32
CA GLU A 181 18.96 -3.27 12.86
C GLU A 181 18.07 -2.09 12.50
N ASP A 182 17.46 -2.14 11.31
CA ASP A 182 16.51 -1.15 10.82
C ASP A 182 15.12 -1.28 11.43
N HIS A 183 14.82 -2.33 12.20
CA HIS A 183 13.45 -2.62 12.69
C HIS A 183 12.89 -1.50 13.56
N GLN A 184 11.74 -0.92 13.21
CA GLN A 184 11.12 0.15 13.99
C GLN A 184 10.42 -0.40 15.24
N ILE A 185 10.85 0.10 16.39
CA ILE A 185 10.29 -0.18 17.70
C ILE A 185 9.64 1.12 18.21
N GLN A 186 8.41 1.03 18.68
CA GLN A 186 7.71 2.20 19.22
C GLN A 186 8.31 2.56 20.57
N THR A 187 8.64 3.84 20.75
CA THR A 187 9.15 4.42 21.99
C THR A 187 8.27 5.57 22.46
N ASP A 188 8.59 6.15 23.62
CA ASP A 188 8.02 7.40 24.10
C ASP A 188 8.31 8.60 23.19
N GLU A 189 9.38 8.55 22.40
CA GLU A 189 9.74 9.58 21.41
C GLU A 189 9.25 9.26 19.98
N GLY A 190 8.45 8.19 19.82
CA GLY A 190 7.97 7.71 18.52
C GLY A 190 8.70 6.46 18.02
N TRP A 191 8.62 6.20 16.71
CA TRP A 191 9.27 5.03 16.10
C TRP A 191 10.79 5.24 15.98
N ILE A 192 11.57 4.33 16.57
CA ILE A 192 13.03 4.34 16.50
C ILE A 192 13.52 2.97 16.01
N GLU A 193 14.50 2.98 15.11
CA GLU A 193 15.18 1.77 14.64
C GLU A 193 15.89 1.06 15.81
N ALA A 194 15.78 -0.27 15.87
CA ALA A 194 16.38 -1.09 16.91
C ALA A 194 17.89 -0.85 17.05
N GLY A 195 18.60 -0.68 15.92
CA GLY A 195 20.02 -0.35 15.82
C GLY A 195 20.39 1.08 16.27
N LYS A 196 19.40 1.93 16.59
CA LYS A 196 19.58 3.28 17.11
C LYS A 196 19.10 3.44 18.56
N LEU A 197 18.52 2.40 19.17
CA LEU A 197 18.10 2.46 20.57
C LEU A 197 19.30 2.62 21.52
N VAL A 198 19.20 3.56 22.46
CA VAL A 198 20.25 3.91 23.43
C VAL A 198 19.79 3.52 24.84
N ALA A 199 20.62 2.75 25.53
CA ALA A 199 20.35 2.28 26.89
C ALA A 199 20.22 3.45 27.88
N GLY A 200 19.24 3.38 28.78
CA GLY A 200 18.96 4.42 29.78
C GLY A 200 18.40 5.73 29.24
N VAL A 201 18.28 5.88 27.91
CA VAL A 201 17.69 7.06 27.25
C VAL A 201 16.28 6.73 26.78
N HIS A 202 16.14 5.82 25.81
CA HIS A 202 14.83 5.52 25.22
C HIS A 202 14.02 4.53 26.07
N ARG A 203 12.69 4.67 26.05
CA ARG A 203 11.75 3.73 26.69
C ARG A 203 10.84 3.12 25.64
N VAL A 204 10.83 1.79 25.56
CA VAL A 204 10.02 1.07 24.57
C VAL A 204 8.59 0.93 25.07
N VAL A 205 7.64 1.20 24.18
CA VAL A 205 6.21 0.95 24.43
C VAL A 205 5.97 -0.55 24.37
N CYS A 206 5.39 -1.07 25.45
CA CYS A 206 5.19 -2.48 25.71
C CYS A 206 3.73 -2.76 26.06
N GLY A 207 3.20 -3.86 25.56
CA GLY A 207 1.90 -4.41 25.95
C GLY A 207 2.05 -5.67 26.80
N PRO A 208 0.99 -6.48 26.93
CA PRO A 208 1.10 -7.71 27.68
C PRO A 208 2.01 -8.74 27.01
N ALA A 209 2.80 -9.44 27.81
CA ALA A 209 3.58 -10.61 27.39
C ALA A 209 2.85 -11.88 27.83
N TYR A 210 2.68 -12.82 26.90
CA TYR A 210 1.95 -14.07 27.15
C TYR A 210 2.87 -15.29 27.07
N PRO A 211 2.52 -16.38 27.76
CA PRO A 211 3.27 -17.63 27.68
C PRO A 211 3.24 -18.17 26.25
N GLN A 212 4.39 -18.73 25.82
CA GLN A 212 4.47 -19.42 24.53
C GLN A 212 3.63 -20.70 24.57
N ILE A 213 2.90 -20.95 23.50
CA ILE A 213 2.24 -22.22 23.22
C ILE A 213 2.77 -22.80 21.90
N ASP A 214 2.91 -24.12 21.84
CA ASP A 214 3.20 -24.83 20.60
C ASP A 214 1.88 -25.21 19.93
N LEU A 215 1.48 -24.44 18.92
CA LEU A 215 0.20 -24.61 18.22
C LEU A 215 0.26 -25.67 17.10
N LEU A 216 1.44 -26.24 16.84
CA LEU A 216 1.64 -27.26 15.82
C LEU A 216 1.53 -28.68 16.37
N GLN A 217 1.36 -28.84 17.69
CA GLN A 217 1.05 -30.12 18.34
C GLN A 217 -0.43 -30.49 18.17
N LEU A 218 -0.86 -30.66 16.93
CA LEU A 218 -2.17 -31.24 16.62
C LEU A 218 -2.13 -32.75 16.90
N ASP A 219 -3.19 -33.26 17.53
CA ASP A 219 -3.37 -34.68 17.83
C ASP A 219 -4.75 -35.12 17.32
N ASP A 220 -4.72 -35.90 16.24
CA ASP A 220 -5.93 -36.42 15.58
C ASP A 220 -6.57 -37.59 16.34
N GLN A 221 -5.86 -38.18 17.31
CA GLN A 221 -6.36 -39.24 18.18
C GLN A 221 -6.95 -38.70 19.48
N TRP A 222 -6.63 -37.46 19.84
CA TRP A 222 -7.13 -36.86 21.08
C TRP A 222 -8.55 -36.33 20.91
N GLN A 223 -9.49 -36.94 21.62
CA GLN A 223 -10.87 -36.52 21.69
C GLN A 223 -11.43 -36.76 23.09
N LYS A 224 -12.16 -35.79 23.64
CA LYS A 224 -12.86 -35.93 24.92
C LYS A 224 -14.29 -35.39 24.81
N GLN A 225 -15.24 -36.17 25.34
CA GLN A 225 -16.64 -35.76 25.44
C GLN A 225 -16.85 -35.02 26.76
N CYS A 226 -17.36 -33.78 26.70
CA CYS A 226 -17.69 -32.97 27.87
C CYS A 226 -19.14 -32.49 27.75
N GLY A 227 -20.07 -33.25 28.32
CA GLY A 227 -21.51 -32.98 28.15
C GLY A 227 -21.93 -33.10 26.68
N SER A 228 -22.48 -32.04 26.08
CA SER A 228 -22.80 -31.98 24.64
C SER A 228 -21.68 -31.37 23.79
N VAL A 229 -20.57 -30.93 24.38
CA VAL A 229 -19.39 -30.43 23.67
C VAL A 229 -18.38 -31.56 23.45
N VAL A 230 -17.89 -31.65 22.22
CA VAL A 230 -16.79 -32.53 21.85
C VAL A 230 -15.51 -31.70 21.75
N LEU A 231 -14.49 -32.05 22.51
CA LEU A 231 -13.16 -31.43 22.45
C LEU A 231 -12.25 -32.26 21.56
N GLN A 232 -11.57 -31.62 20.62
CA GLN A 232 -10.68 -32.21 19.62
C GLN A 232 -9.48 -31.30 19.37
N MET A 233 -8.39 -31.85 18.83
CA MET A 233 -7.16 -31.11 18.52
C MET A 233 -6.57 -31.50 17.16
N ASP A 234 -7.40 -32.02 16.25
CA ASP A 234 -7.01 -32.47 14.91
C ASP A 234 -6.75 -31.30 13.93
N THR A 235 -7.32 -30.14 14.22
CA THR A 235 -7.17 -28.90 13.45
C THR A 235 -6.93 -27.72 14.37
N LEU A 236 -6.31 -26.65 13.85
CA LEU A 236 -6.08 -25.42 14.61
C LEU A 236 -7.38 -24.83 15.17
N GLU A 237 -8.47 -24.87 14.40
CA GLU A 237 -9.78 -24.39 14.85
C GLU A 237 -10.30 -25.19 16.04
N GLN A 238 -10.22 -26.52 15.99
CA GLN A 238 -10.63 -27.38 17.11
C GLN A 238 -9.70 -27.22 18.32
N LEU A 239 -8.39 -27.06 18.11
CA LEU A 239 -7.44 -26.75 19.17
C LEU A 239 -7.82 -25.43 19.87
N LEU A 240 -8.01 -24.34 19.13
CA LEU A 240 -8.40 -23.03 19.69
C LEU A 240 -9.73 -23.10 20.43
N ARG A 241 -10.71 -23.85 19.89
CA ARG A 241 -11.98 -24.12 20.54
C ARG A 241 -11.79 -24.90 21.85
N THR A 242 -10.96 -25.94 21.85
CA THR A 242 -10.64 -26.73 23.06
C THR A 242 -9.94 -25.89 24.13
N LEU A 243 -9.02 -25.02 23.74
CA LEU A 243 -8.33 -24.09 24.64
C LEU A 243 -9.30 -23.04 25.22
N ALA A 244 -10.19 -22.49 24.40
CA ALA A 244 -11.24 -21.58 24.84
C ALA A 244 -12.20 -22.25 25.83
N PHE A 245 -12.59 -23.51 25.58
CA PHE A 245 -13.40 -24.30 26.52
C PHE A 245 -12.73 -24.38 27.90
N CYS A 246 -11.43 -24.70 27.95
CA CYS A 246 -10.68 -24.80 29.19
C CYS A 246 -10.62 -23.46 29.94
N ARG A 247 -10.36 -22.34 29.23
CA ARG A 247 -10.39 -20.99 29.81
C ARG A 247 -11.76 -20.65 30.40
N ILE A 248 -12.83 -20.87 29.63
CA ILE A 248 -14.20 -20.60 30.08
C ILE A 248 -14.55 -21.45 31.31
N ALA A 249 -14.21 -22.75 31.31
CA ALA A 249 -14.46 -23.64 32.43
C ALA A 249 -13.74 -23.19 33.71
N GLY A 250 -12.48 -22.76 33.59
CA GLY A 250 -11.74 -22.17 34.70
C GLY A 250 -12.37 -20.87 35.20
N PHE A 251 -12.72 -19.95 34.30
CA PHE A 251 -13.35 -18.68 34.66
C PHE A 251 -14.65 -18.88 35.42
N ILE A 252 -15.50 -19.76 34.89
CA ILE A 252 -16.76 -20.16 35.51
C ILE A 252 -16.53 -20.73 36.91
N LYS A 253 -15.51 -21.58 37.09
CA LYS A 253 -15.19 -22.19 38.38
C LYS A 253 -14.79 -21.16 39.43
N GLY A 254 -13.97 -20.17 39.06
CA GLY A 254 -13.52 -19.12 39.99
C GLY A 254 -14.50 -17.96 40.17
N SER A 255 -15.62 -17.93 39.44
CA SER A 255 -16.61 -16.86 39.51
C SER A 255 -17.90 -17.32 40.22
N PRO A 256 -18.25 -16.76 41.40
CA PRO A 256 -19.50 -17.08 42.09
C PRO A 256 -20.75 -16.47 41.43
N SER A 257 -20.61 -15.78 40.28
CA SER A 257 -21.59 -14.82 39.75
C SER A 257 -22.58 -15.40 38.74
N LEU A 258 -23.03 -16.65 38.88
CA LEU A 258 -24.14 -17.16 38.07
C LEU A 258 -25.48 -16.77 38.67
N LYS A 259 -26.18 -15.85 38.02
CA LYS A 259 -27.58 -15.52 38.34
C LYS A 259 -28.51 -16.24 37.37
N THR A 260 -29.50 -16.94 37.90
CA THR A 260 -30.66 -17.45 37.15
C THR A 260 -31.72 -16.34 37.07
N ASP A 261 -32.25 -16.06 35.88
CA ASP A 261 -33.38 -15.14 35.73
C ASP A 261 -34.67 -15.78 36.26
N GLU A 262 -35.17 -15.29 37.40
CA GLU A 262 -36.39 -15.79 38.05
C GLU A 262 -37.69 -15.37 37.32
N LYS A 263 -37.65 -14.38 36.40
CA LYS A 263 -38.87 -13.81 35.80
C LYS A 263 -39.34 -14.51 34.52
N THR A 264 -38.45 -15.17 33.78
CA THR A 264 -38.79 -15.73 32.45
C THR A 264 -38.98 -17.25 32.45
N GLY A 265 -38.70 -17.94 33.56
CA GLY A 265 -38.72 -19.41 33.62
C GLY A 265 -37.71 -20.09 32.67
N GLY A 266 -36.88 -19.32 31.97
CA GLY A 266 -35.83 -19.76 31.07
C GLY A 266 -34.46 -19.49 31.70
N CYS A 267 -33.65 -20.53 31.83
CA CYS A 267 -32.34 -20.46 32.47
C CYS A 267 -31.32 -19.70 31.58
N LYS A 268 -31.34 -18.35 31.60
CA LYS A 268 -30.21 -17.55 31.07
C LYS A 268 -29.14 -17.42 32.15
N ARG A 269 -27.97 -18.01 31.92
CA ARG A 269 -26.79 -17.89 32.78
C ARG A 269 -25.92 -16.74 32.28
N VAL A 270 -25.71 -15.74 33.11
CA VAL A 270 -24.95 -14.53 32.78
C VAL A 270 -23.63 -14.53 33.56
N LEU A 271 -22.52 -14.24 32.89
CA LEU A 271 -21.18 -14.13 33.49
C LEU A 271 -20.82 -12.66 33.67
N ARG A 272 -20.56 -12.23 34.92
CA ARG A 272 -20.18 -10.85 35.26
C ARG A 272 -18.66 -10.64 35.20
N LEU A 273 -18.25 -9.52 34.65
CA LEU A 273 -16.88 -9.09 34.36
C LEU A 273 -16.71 -7.62 34.73
N GLY A 274 -15.57 -7.25 35.31
CA GLY A 274 -15.36 -5.87 35.76
C GLY A 274 -15.17 -4.85 34.62
N HIS A 275 -14.69 -5.28 33.45
CA HIS A 275 -14.19 -4.39 32.41
C HIS A 275 -14.61 -4.82 31.00
N ARG A 276 -14.83 -3.86 30.09
CA ARG A 276 -15.19 -4.15 28.68
C ARG A 276 -14.21 -5.11 28.01
N LEU A 277 -12.91 -4.84 28.09
CA LEU A 277 -11.88 -5.69 27.45
C LEU A 277 -11.95 -7.15 27.89
N ASP A 278 -12.28 -7.40 29.17
CA ASP A 278 -12.43 -8.75 29.71
C ASP A 278 -13.71 -9.40 29.13
N ALA A 279 -14.79 -8.62 28.99
CA ALA A 279 -16.01 -9.04 28.32
C ALA A 279 -15.81 -9.33 26.83
N ASP A 280 -15.08 -8.49 26.11
CA ASP A 280 -14.74 -8.70 24.70
C ASP A 280 -13.88 -9.96 24.52
N ALA A 281 -12.95 -10.22 25.45
CA ALA A 281 -12.16 -11.45 25.44
C ALA A 281 -13.02 -12.70 25.67
N LEU A 282 -13.92 -12.65 26.64
CA LEU A 282 -14.85 -13.76 26.89
C LEU A 282 -15.83 -13.97 25.74
N SER A 283 -16.40 -12.90 25.17
CA SER A 283 -17.28 -12.98 23.99
C SER A 283 -16.59 -13.68 22.82
N ARG A 284 -15.33 -13.34 22.51
CA ARG A 284 -14.57 -14.02 21.45
C ARG A 284 -14.40 -15.53 21.70
N ASP A 285 -14.11 -15.92 22.94
CA ASP A 285 -13.99 -17.34 23.28
C ASP A 285 -15.35 -18.07 23.19
N LEU A 286 -16.45 -17.40 23.58
CA LEU A 286 -17.79 -17.96 23.48
C LEU A 286 -18.30 -18.06 22.04
N GLU A 287 -17.92 -17.14 21.16
CA GLU A 287 -18.27 -17.14 19.74
C GLU A 287 -17.78 -18.40 19.00
N LEU A 288 -16.69 -19.02 19.46
CA LEU A 288 -16.21 -20.32 18.97
C LEU A 288 -17.20 -21.48 19.19
N PHE A 289 -18.24 -21.28 20.01
CA PHE A 289 -19.29 -22.25 20.30
C PHE A 289 -20.67 -21.83 19.82
N SER A 290 -20.80 -20.62 19.24
CA SER A 290 -22.07 -20.00 18.87
C SER A 290 -22.39 -20.10 17.37
N GLU A 291 -21.74 -21.01 16.63
CA GLU A 291 -21.88 -21.17 15.18
C GLU A 291 -21.69 -19.84 14.39
N GLY A 292 -20.81 -18.97 14.89
CA GLY A 292 -20.55 -17.65 14.30
C GLY A 292 -21.57 -16.57 14.62
N GLN A 293 -22.53 -16.82 15.53
CA GLN A 293 -23.38 -15.77 16.08
C GLN A 293 -22.61 -14.94 17.13
N PRO A 294 -22.66 -13.60 17.06
CA PRO A 294 -21.97 -12.74 18.01
C PRO A 294 -22.57 -12.87 19.41
N VAL A 295 -21.72 -12.88 20.42
CA VAL A 295 -22.14 -12.98 21.83
C VAL A 295 -22.19 -11.58 22.45
N SER A 296 -23.37 -11.16 22.89
CA SER A 296 -23.60 -9.82 23.42
C SER A 296 -22.98 -9.63 24.81
N ALA A 297 -22.16 -8.58 24.94
CA ALA A 297 -21.72 -8.02 26.22
C ALA A 297 -22.60 -6.80 26.59
N THR A 298 -23.05 -6.72 27.84
CA THR A 298 -23.94 -5.66 28.34
C THR A 298 -23.34 -4.99 29.57
N LEU A 299 -23.33 -3.66 29.62
CA LEU A 299 -23.00 -2.91 30.83
C LEU A 299 -24.21 -2.90 31.77
N LEU A 300 -24.05 -3.43 32.97
CA LEU A 300 -25.09 -3.45 33.99
C LEU A 300 -25.11 -2.07 34.69
N GLU A 301 -26.18 -1.30 34.49
CA GLU A 301 -26.31 0.06 35.02
C GLU A 301 -26.28 0.14 36.55
N ASP A 302 -26.67 -0.94 37.24
CA ASP A 302 -26.74 -1.02 38.70
C ASP A 302 -25.37 -1.17 39.39
N SER A 303 -24.44 -1.86 38.72
CA SER A 303 -23.14 -2.27 39.25
C SER A 303 -21.96 -1.61 38.52
N GLY A 304 -22.18 -1.11 37.30
CA GLY A 304 -21.12 -0.59 36.44
C GLY A 304 -20.20 -1.68 35.87
N GLU A 305 -20.60 -2.94 35.99
CA GLU A 305 -19.88 -4.13 35.52
C GLU A 305 -20.38 -4.55 34.14
N TRP A 306 -19.50 -5.14 33.32
CA TRP A 306 -19.91 -5.78 32.08
C TRP A 306 -20.38 -7.21 32.34
N ALA A 307 -21.31 -7.70 31.53
CA ALA A 307 -21.85 -9.03 31.66
C ALA A 307 -22.02 -9.67 30.27
N VAL A 308 -21.74 -10.96 30.17
CA VAL A 308 -21.81 -11.71 28.90
C VAL A 308 -22.74 -12.91 29.08
N ASP A 309 -23.63 -13.11 28.11
CA ASP A 309 -24.58 -14.24 28.10
C ASP A 309 -23.83 -15.55 27.77
N LEU A 310 -23.99 -16.57 28.62
CA LEU A 310 -23.43 -17.90 28.36
C LEU A 310 -24.34 -18.67 27.38
N PRO A 311 -23.81 -19.15 26.22
CA PRO A 311 -24.58 -19.95 25.27
C PRO A 311 -25.19 -21.20 25.91
N SER A 312 -26.40 -21.58 25.47
CA SER A 312 -27.14 -22.73 26.00
C SER A 312 -26.38 -24.06 25.85
N LEU A 313 -25.63 -24.23 24.75
CA LEU A 313 -24.78 -25.41 24.50
C LEU A 313 -23.72 -25.59 25.61
N LEU A 314 -23.10 -24.49 26.04
CA LEU A 314 -22.11 -24.49 27.11
C LEU A 314 -22.77 -24.59 28.49
N ALA A 315 -23.94 -23.97 28.69
CA ALA A 315 -24.68 -24.09 29.94
C ALA A 315 -25.04 -25.55 30.30
N GLY A 316 -25.40 -26.38 29.31
CA GLY A 316 -25.69 -27.80 29.54
C GLY A 316 -24.44 -28.69 29.68
N SER A 317 -23.32 -28.30 29.06
CA SER A 317 -22.09 -29.10 28.98
C SER A 317 -21.10 -28.86 30.11
N ILE A 318 -21.08 -27.63 30.60
CA ILE A 318 -20.29 -27.22 31.76
C ILE A 318 -21.15 -27.59 32.97
N GLY A 319 -21.04 -28.84 33.42
CA GLY A 319 -21.82 -29.37 34.54
C GLY A 319 -21.45 -28.66 35.86
N PHE A 320 -22.31 -27.74 36.30
CA PHE A 320 -22.14 -26.94 37.53
C PHE A 320 -22.32 -27.70 38.85
N SER A 321 -22.41 -29.04 38.82
CA SER A 321 -22.74 -29.85 39.99
C SER A 321 -21.54 -30.48 40.71
N ASP A 322 -20.36 -30.53 40.09
CA ASP A 322 -19.18 -31.12 40.73
C ASP A 322 -18.21 -30.03 41.22
N THR A 323 -17.87 -30.11 42.50
CA THR A 323 -16.88 -29.26 43.16
C THR A 323 -15.45 -29.53 42.66
N ASN A 324 -15.24 -30.48 41.74
CA ASN A 324 -13.91 -30.94 41.33
C ASN A 324 -13.40 -30.32 40.02
N VAL A 325 -12.07 -30.29 39.86
CA VAL A 325 -11.38 -29.99 38.59
C VAL A 325 -11.82 -31.02 37.54
N PRO A 326 -12.06 -30.63 36.26
CA PRO A 326 -12.36 -31.59 35.20
C PRO A 326 -11.32 -32.73 35.13
N VAL A 327 -11.78 -33.97 35.27
CA VAL A 327 -10.90 -35.15 35.44
C VAL A 327 -9.84 -35.25 34.34
N PHE A 328 -10.19 -34.93 33.09
CA PHE A 328 -9.24 -34.99 31.98
C PHE A 328 -8.07 -34.01 32.12
N LEU A 329 -8.20 -32.90 32.88
CA LEU A 329 -7.09 -31.99 33.17
C LEU A 329 -6.11 -32.57 34.19
N MET A 330 -6.49 -33.65 34.88
CA MET A 330 -5.62 -34.39 35.81
C MET A 330 -4.92 -35.56 35.12
N ASP A 331 -5.36 -35.96 33.92
CA ASP A 331 -4.72 -37.02 33.13
C ASP A 331 -3.29 -36.61 32.75
N VAL A 332 -2.32 -37.52 32.90
CA VAL A 332 -0.90 -37.29 32.57
C VAL A 332 -0.74 -36.89 31.10
N ASP A 333 -1.56 -37.46 30.22
CA ASP A 333 -1.52 -37.22 28.77
C ASP A 333 -2.24 -35.92 28.34
N CYS A 334 -2.81 -35.16 29.29
CA CYS A 334 -3.42 -33.87 28.96
C CYS A 334 -2.35 -32.82 28.56
N PRO A 335 -2.49 -32.14 27.41
CA PRO A 335 -1.59 -31.08 27.01
C PRO A 335 -1.51 -29.95 28.05
N VAL A 336 -0.28 -29.51 28.35
CA VAL A 336 -0.01 -28.43 29.33
C VAL A 336 -0.75 -27.14 28.96
N ALA A 337 -0.92 -26.84 27.68
CA ALA A 337 -1.68 -25.70 27.18
C ALA A 337 -3.12 -25.65 27.68
N MET A 338 -3.79 -26.81 27.80
CA MET A 338 -5.15 -26.89 28.33
C MET A 338 -5.19 -26.59 29.82
N VAL A 339 -4.21 -27.10 30.57
CA VAL A 339 -4.04 -26.80 32.00
C VAL A 339 -3.76 -25.31 32.22
N GLN A 340 -2.87 -24.71 31.41
CA GLN A 340 -2.58 -23.27 31.43
C GLN A 340 -3.83 -22.44 31.12
N CYS A 341 -4.64 -22.84 30.14
CA CYS A 341 -5.92 -22.20 29.82
C CYS A 341 -6.90 -22.26 30.99
N TYR A 342 -7.07 -23.43 31.59
CA TYR A 342 -7.96 -23.60 32.74
C TYR A 342 -7.53 -22.74 33.92
N LEU A 343 -6.25 -22.78 34.29
CA LEU A 343 -5.70 -21.95 35.35
C LEU A 343 -5.79 -20.45 34.99
N SER A 344 -5.57 -20.08 33.73
CA SER A 344 -5.73 -18.69 33.27
C SER A 344 -7.14 -18.17 33.54
N GLY A 345 -8.17 -18.95 33.19
CA GLY A 345 -9.55 -18.62 33.48
C GLY A 345 -9.83 -18.52 34.98
N LEU A 346 -9.44 -19.55 35.73
CA LEU A 346 -9.65 -19.64 37.19
C LEU A 346 -9.03 -18.47 37.95
N ILE A 347 -7.77 -18.15 37.63
CA ILE A 347 -7.03 -17.07 38.27
C ILE A 347 -7.58 -15.70 37.82
N SER A 348 -8.04 -15.57 36.57
CA SER A 348 -8.69 -14.35 36.10
C SER A 348 -10.02 -14.06 36.81
N SER A 349 -10.82 -15.07 37.17
CA SER A 349 -12.11 -14.87 37.87
C SER A 349 -12.00 -14.74 39.39
N ALA A 350 -11.07 -15.43 40.04
CA ALA A 350 -10.83 -15.33 41.49
C ALA A 350 -10.59 -13.86 41.87
N GLY A 351 -11.46 -13.20 42.65
CA GLY A 351 -11.49 -11.73 42.83
C GLY A 351 -10.23 -11.05 43.39
N VAL A 352 -9.10 -11.75 43.50
CA VAL A 352 -7.86 -11.30 44.11
C VAL A 352 -6.77 -11.17 43.04
N ALA A 353 -6.38 -9.93 42.74
CA ALA A 353 -5.07 -9.64 42.13
C ALA A 353 -3.97 -9.81 43.20
N PRO A 354 -2.68 -9.98 42.86
CA PRO A 354 -1.62 -9.73 43.84
C PRO A 354 -1.87 -8.34 44.46
N SER A 355 -2.15 -8.34 45.74
CA SER A 355 -2.55 -7.17 46.51
C SER A 355 -1.58 -7.04 47.66
N LEU A 356 -1.07 -5.84 47.90
CA LEU A 356 -0.33 -5.54 49.12
C LEU A 356 -1.29 -5.66 50.31
N VAL A 357 -1.13 -6.72 51.11
CA VAL A 357 -1.80 -6.84 52.40
C VAL A 357 -0.81 -6.46 53.49
N THR A 358 -1.12 -5.43 54.25
CA THR A 358 -0.36 -5.06 55.46
C THR A 358 -0.83 -5.92 56.64
N LYS A 359 0.09 -6.14 57.58
CA LYS A 359 0.07 -7.07 58.73
C LYS A 359 -1.14 -6.95 59.68
N GLU A 360 -2.01 -5.94 59.52
CA GLU A 360 -3.05 -5.60 60.49
C GLU A 360 -4.35 -6.41 60.33
N THR A 361 -4.58 -7.06 59.18
CA THR A 361 -5.81 -7.83 58.91
C THR A 361 -5.69 -9.33 59.21
N PHE A 362 -4.49 -9.85 59.48
CA PHE A 362 -4.23 -11.26 59.79
C PHE A 362 -3.36 -11.36 61.04
N ALA A 363 -3.94 -11.85 62.14
CA ALA A 363 -3.28 -11.86 63.43
C ALA A 363 -2.23 -12.98 63.51
N GLY A 364 -0.96 -12.64 63.34
CA GLY A 364 0.13 -13.37 64.01
C GLY A 364 0.92 -14.40 63.21
N SER A 365 1.31 -14.11 61.96
CA SER A 365 2.44 -14.81 61.30
C SER A 365 3.12 -13.93 60.23
N GLU A 366 4.45 -13.85 60.27
CA GLU A 366 5.29 -13.00 59.41
C GLU A 366 5.48 -13.57 58.00
N ALA A 367 4.45 -13.55 57.16
CA ALA A 367 4.56 -13.94 55.75
C ALA A 367 4.30 -12.73 54.82
N LEU A 368 5.35 -12.31 54.11
CA LEU A 368 5.28 -11.41 52.96
C LEU A 368 4.69 -12.19 51.77
N VAL A 369 3.37 -12.10 51.60
CA VAL A 369 2.59 -12.84 50.59
C VAL A 369 2.51 -12.00 49.31
N TRP A 370 3.45 -12.20 48.38
CA TRP A 370 3.54 -11.38 47.16
C TRP A 370 3.31 -12.12 45.84
N ASP A 371 3.34 -13.45 45.86
CA ASP A 371 3.00 -14.32 44.74
C ASP A 371 2.01 -15.41 45.22
N CYS A 372 1.13 -15.06 46.18
CA CYS A 372 0.16 -16.04 46.67
C CYS A 372 -1.21 -15.88 46.01
N LEU A 373 -1.77 -17.00 45.56
CA LEU A 373 -3.22 -17.13 45.49
C LEU A 373 -3.71 -17.18 46.94
N CYS A 374 -4.19 -16.05 47.47
CA CYS A 374 -4.95 -16.03 48.72
C CYS A 374 -6.42 -16.17 48.39
N GLU A 375 -6.98 -17.37 48.57
CA GLU A 375 -8.43 -17.51 48.73
C GLU A 375 -8.77 -18.04 50.11
N LEU A 376 -9.77 -17.40 50.73
CA LEU A 376 -10.66 -18.04 51.69
C LEU A 376 -11.39 -19.18 50.94
N VAL A 377 -10.79 -20.38 50.90
CA VAL A 377 -11.38 -21.54 50.24
C VAL A 377 -12.50 -22.09 51.11
N ASN A 378 -13.72 -21.58 50.94
CA ASN A 378 -14.92 -22.19 51.52
C ASN A 378 -15.78 -22.83 50.41
N GLU A 379 -15.41 -24.05 50.02
CA GLU A 379 -16.22 -25.06 49.31
C GLU A 379 -16.67 -24.92 47.82
N PRO A 380 -16.27 -23.98 46.91
CA PRO A 380 -16.65 -24.12 45.50
C PRO A 380 -15.46 -24.33 44.52
N TYR A 381 -14.19 -24.25 44.96
CA TYR A 381 -13.03 -24.06 44.06
C TYR A 381 -12.26 -25.34 43.66
N GLY A 382 -12.58 -26.50 44.23
CA GLY A 382 -11.77 -27.72 44.12
C GLY A 382 -10.79 -27.86 45.30
N SER A 383 -10.12 -29.01 45.43
CA SER A 383 -9.07 -29.16 46.46
C SER A 383 -7.91 -28.24 46.10
N ILE A 384 -7.38 -27.49 47.07
CA ILE A 384 -6.20 -26.63 46.83
C ILE A 384 -4.99 -27.45 46.36
N ASP A 385 -4.95 -28.74 46.72
CA ASP A 385 -3.94 -29.69 46.26
C ASP A 385 -4.05 -29.98 44.76
N ASP A 386 -5.27 -29.96 44.19
CA ASP A 386 -5.47 -30.15 42.74
C ASP A 386 -4.94 -28.94 41.98
N VAL A 387 -5.21 -27.72 42.47
CA VAL A 387 -4.69 -26.48 41.88
C VAL A 387 -3.16 -26.45 41.98
N ALA A 388 -2.59 -26.84 43.12
CA ALA A 388 -1.15 -26.97 43.30
C ALA A 388 -0.53 -27.98 42.32
N LEU A 389 -1.20 -29.11 42.09
CA LEU A 389 -0.75 -30.13 41.13
C LEU A 389 -0.77 -29.58 39.70
N LEU A 390 -1.84 -28.90 39.30
CA LEU A 390 -1.94 -28.29 37.97
C LEU A 390 -0.87 -27.20 37.78
N LEU A 391 -0.58 -26.37 38.79
CA LEU A 391 0.49 -25.38 38.74
C LEU A 391 1.87 -26.03 38.57
N LYS A 392 2.13 -27.15 39.26
CA LYS A 392 3.34 -27.95 39.06
C LYS A 392 3.46 -28.49 37.64
N ARG A 393 2.36 -28.94 37.02
CA ARG A 393 2.35 -29.35 35.60
C ARG A 393 2.72 -28.23 34.64
N CYS A 394 2.44 -26.98 35.00
CA CYS A 394 2.85 -25.80 34.24
C CYS A 394 4.33 -25.41 34.50
N GLY A 395 5.06 -26.17 35.33
CA GLY A 395 6.46 -25.92 35.68
C GLY A 395 6.64 -24.86 36.76
N LEU A 396 5.70 -24.76 37.71
CA LEU A 396 5.86 -24.03 38.97
C LEU A 396 6.12 -25.05 40.08
N ASP A 397 7.39 -25.33 40.36
CA ASP A 397 7.77 -26.45 41.24
C ASP A 397 7.80 -26.03 42.73
N LYS A 398 8.04 -24.74 43.00
CA LYS A 398 8.17 -24.20 44.35
C LYS A 398 6.85 -23.66 44.87
N ILE A 399 5.98 -24.58 45.31
CA ILE A 399 4.67 -24.28 45.86
C ILE A 399 4.60 -24.73 47.32
N LYS A 400 4.18 -23.85 48.22
CA LYS A 400 3.84 -24.19 49.60
C LYS A 400 2.34 -24.00 49.83
N THR A 401 1.71 -24.99 50.46
CA THR A 401 0.31 -24.93 50.90
C THR A 401 0.27 -24.79 52.41
N GLU A 402 -0.40 -23.76 52.91
CA GLU A 402 -0.60 -23.55 54.35
C GLU A 402 -2.09 -23.42 54.66
N ALA A 403 -2.59 -24.20 55.62
CA ALA A 403 -3.95 -24.06 56.14
C ALA A 403 -3.94 -23.08 57.31
N ILE A 404 -4.70 -21.99 57.18
CA ILE A 404 -4.85 -20.94 58.19
C ILE A 404 -6.26 -21.09 58.78
N SER A 405 -6.34 -21.32 60.09
CA SER A 405 -7.62 -21.48 60.80
C SER A 405 -7.90 -20.25 61.64
N GLU A 406 -8.76 -19.36 61.14
CA GLU A 406 -9.33 -18.27 61.93
C GLU A 406 -10.84 -18.18 61.64
N THR A 407 -11.65 -18.74 62.54
CA THR A 407 -13.12 -18.89 62.49
C THR A 407 -13.66 -19.98 61.53
N ALA A 408 -14.98 -20.19 61.48
CA ALA A 408 -15.67 -21.37 60.91
C ALA A 408 -15.44 -21.65 59.39
N ALA A 409 -14.47 -21.01 58.76
CA ALA A 409 -14.01 -21.24 57.39
C ALA A 409 -12.53 -21.66 57.42
N GLN A 410 -12.18 -22.76 56.75
CA GLN A 410 -10.77 -23.12 56.52
C GLN A 410 -10.21 -22.22 55.41
N ILE A 411 -9.13 -21.48 55.69
CA ILE A 411 -8.44 -20.66 54.69
C ILE A 411 -7.21 -21.45 54.24
N HIS A 412 -6.95 -21.51 52.94
CA HIS A 412 -5.78 -22.19 52.42
C HIS A 412 -4.96 -21.22 51.55
N LEU A 413 -3.67 -21.10 51.85
CA LEU A 413 -2.75 -20.18 51.20
C LEU A 413 -1.79 -20.95 50.28
N LEU A 414 -1.72 -20.56 49.02
CA LEU A 414 -0.74 -21.06 48.04
C LEU A 414 0.36 -20.05 47.85
N GLN A 415 1.54 -20.29 48.40
CA GLN A 415 2.71 -19.44 48.18
C GLN A 415 3.55 -19.95 47.00
N LEU A 416 3.81 -19.07 46.04
CA LEU A 416 4.65 -19.35 44.86
C LEU A 416 5.96 -18.56 44.98
N ASP A 417 7.09 -19.22 44.76
CA ASP A 417 8.41 -18.58 44.76
C ASP A 417 8.92 -18.29 43.32
N GLU A 418 8.05 -18.40 42.31
CA GLU A 418 8.37 -18.28 40.88
C GLU A 418 7.35 -17.40 40.13
N PRO A 419 7.75 -16.65 39.07
CA PRO A 419 6.85 -15.74 38.36
C PRO A 419 5.75 -16.48 37.60
N VAL A 420 4.51 -16.29 38.02
CA VAL A 420 3.33 -16.94 37.40
C VAL A 420 3.09 -16.48 35.96
N LEU A 421 3.36 -15.19 35.66
CA LEU A 421 3.15 -14.58 34.33
C LEU A 421 3.93 -15.25 33.18
N ASP A 422 5.03 -15.93 33.49
CA ASP A 422 5.80 -16.64 32.47
C ASP A 422 5.17 -17.98 32.07
N LYS A 423 4.21 -18.46 32.88
CA LYS A 423 3.58 -19.77 32.75
C LYS A 423 2.08 -19.69 32.46
N ILE A 424 1.39 -18.65 32.95
CA ILE A 424 -0.06 -18.52 32.91
C ILE A 424 -0.44 -17.05 32.65
N SER A 425 -1.35 -16.83 31.69
CA SER A 425 -1.88 -15.51 31.31
C SER A 425 -3.07 -15.06 32.16
N PHE A 426 -3.37 -13.76 32.21
CA PHE A 426 -4.58 -13.20 32.84
C PHE A 426 -5.58 -12.66 31.80
N VAL A 427 -6.14 -13.55 30.95
CA VAL A 427 -6.91 -13.17 29.74
C VAL A 427 -8.21 -12.44 30.03
N PHE A 428 -8.91 -12.80 31.11
CA PHE A 428 -10.18 -12.16 31.51
C PHE A 428 -10.00 -11.18 32.67
N SER A 429 -8.79 -10.63 32.84
CA SER A 429 -8.56 -9.59 33.85
C SER A 429 -7.39 -8.68 33.48
N VAL A 430 -7.69 -7.65 32.69
CA VAL A 430 -6.70 -6.63 32.26
C VAL A 430 -6.00 -5.95 33.43
N LEU A 431 -6.69 -5.74 34.54
CA LEU A 431 -6.13 -5.09 35.73
C LEU A 431 -5.12 -5.97 36.46
N LYS A 432 -5.40 -7.28 36.58
CA LYS A 432 -4.45 -8.24 37.16
C LYS A 432 -3.20 -8.35 36.31
N GLN A 433 -3.38 -8.44 34.99
CA GLN A 433 -2.27 -8.46 34.04
C GLN A 433 -1.37 -7.23 34.26
N SER A 434 -1.96 -6.03 34.23
CA SER A 434 -1.22 -4.77 34.34
C SER A 434 -0.45 -4.64 35.67
N ARG A 435 -1.07 -5.00 36.80
CA ARG A 435 -0.44 -4.97 38.12
C ARG A 435 0.71 -5.97 38.23
N SER A 436 0.51 -7.18 37.72
CA SER A 436 1.50 -8.24 37.76
C SER A 436 2.73 -7.89 36.91
N GLU A 437 2.52 -7.27 35.74
CA GLU A 437 3.62 -6.80 34.89
C GLU A 437 4.41 -5.65 35.53
N ALA A 438 3.72 -4.68 36.15
CA ALA A 438 4.36 -3.61 36.91
C ALA A 438 5.26 -4.15 38.04
N TYR A 439 4.75 -5.13 38.79
CA TYR A 439 5.50 -5.77 39.86
C TYR A 439 6.73 -6.53 39.35
N ARG A 440 6.61 -7.23 38.23
CA ARG A 440 7.75 -7.91 37.58
C ARG A 440 8.87 -6.93 37.23
N ALA A 441 8.52 -5.79 36.65
CA ALA A 441 9.48 -4.72 36.33
C ALA A 441 10.18 -4.20 37.60
N TYR A 442 9.41 -3.97 38.67
CA TYR A 442 9.92 -3.52 39.97
C TYR A 442 10.89 -4.52 40.63
N LYS A 443 10.55 -5.81 40.70
CA LYS A 443 11.42 -6.84 41.29
C LYS A 443 12.77 -6.93 40.56
N ARG A 444 12.77 -6.80 39.24
CA ARG A 444 14.01 -6.82 38.46
C ARG A 444 14.85 -5.56 38.69
N TYR A 445 14.23 -4.40 38.79
CA TYR A 445 14.91 -3.17 39.21
C TYR A 445 15.59 -3.35 40.58
N LEU A 446 14.87 -3.87 41.58
CA LEU A 446 15.45 -4.13 42.91
C LEU A 446 16.65 -5.08 42.84
N ASN A 447 16.55 -6.16 42.07
CA ASN A 447 17.65 -7.12 41.92
C ASN A 447 18.87 -6.49 41.23
N LEU A 448 18.67 -5.58 40.28
CA LEU A 448 19.74 -4.82 39.65
C LEU A 448 20.37 -3.81 40.62
N ALA A 449 19.56 -3.09 41.40
CA ALA A 449 20.01 -2.15 42.42
C ALA A 449 20.80 -2.83 43.54
N ARG A 450 20.37 -4.03 43.96
CA ARG A 450 21.08 -4.91 44.91
C ARG A 450 22.45 -5.33 44.36
N LYS A 451 22.52 -5.75 43.09
CA LYS A 451 23.79 -6.10 42.44
C LYS A 451 24.74 -4.90 42.28
N ALA A 452 24.21 -3.69 42.24
CA ALA A 452 24.98 -2.45 42.19
C ALA A 452 25.43 -1.94 43.58
N ASN A 453 25.26 -2.72 44.67
CA ASN A 453 25.58 -2.34 46.06
C ASN A 453 24.92 -1.02 46.53
N SER A 454 23.80 -0.61 45.93
CA SER A 454 23.27 0.76 46.09
C SER A 454 22.08 0.89 47.06
N VAL A 455 21.59 -0.19 47.68
CA VAL A 455 20.32 -0.16 48.46
C VAL A 455 20.37 -1.16 49.64
N GLU A 456 20.19 -0.67 50.88
CA GLU A 456 19.82 -1.50 52.04
C GLU A 456 18.42 -2.08 51.85
N GLU A 457 18.14 -3.31 52.31
CA GLU A 457 16.83 -3.95 52.16
C GLU A 457 15.69 -3.01 52.61
N PRO A 458 14.79 -2.57 51.71
CA PRO A 458 13.66 -1.78 52.15
C PRO A 458 12.74 -2.68 52.96
N ALA A 459 12.32 -2.21 54.13
CA ALA A 459 11.13 -2.71 54.80
C ALA A 459 9.96 -2.73 53.80
N VAL A 460 9.04 -3.67 53.98
CA VAL A 460 7.82 -3.84 53.17
C VAL A 460 7.26 -2.48 52.78
N LEU A 461 7.37 -2.12 51.49
CA LEU A 461 6.88 -0.82 51.02
C LEU A 461 5.36 -0.78 51.21
N GLU A 462 4.85 0.29 51.81
CA GLU A 462 3.42 0.56 51.84
C GLU A 462 2.88 0.64 50.40
N PRO A 463 1.61 0.27 50.12
CA PRO A 463 1.05 0.28 48.77
C PRO A 463 1.24 1.61 48.04
N LYS A 464 1.18 2.73 48.78
CA LYS A 464 1.43 4.08 48.27
C LYS A 464 2.87 4.27 47.80
N GLN A 465 3.84 3.68 48.50
CA GLN A 465 5.25 3.76 48.17
C GLN A 465 5.60 2.84 47.00
N PHE A 466 4.97 1.66 46.89
CA PHE A 466 5.10 0.80 45.70
C PHE A 466 4.60 1.53 44.45
N LEU A 467 3.41 2.13 44.50
CA LEU A 467 2.86 2.91 43.39
C LEU A 467 3.74 4.12 43.03
N ALA A 468 4.18 4.89 44.03
CA ALA A 468 5.11 5.99 43.81
C ALA A 468 6.47 5.52 43.23
N THR A 469 6.89 4.29 43.52
CA THR A 469 8.11 3.71 42.96
C THR A 469 7.90 3.23 41.52
N ILE A 470 6.73 2.65 41.20
CA ILE A 470 6.33 2.35 39.81
C ILE A 470 6.24 3.64 38.98
N ASP A 471 5.70 4.71 39.55
CA ASP A 471 5.67 6.05 38.94
C ASP A 471 7.10 6.60 38.75
N ALA A 472 7.98 6.43 39.74
CA ALA A 472 9.38 6.83 39.64
C ALA A 472 10.16 6.04 38.57
N LEU A 473 9.81 4.78 38.35
CA LEU A 473 10.34 3.96 37.24
C LEU A 473 9.79 4.40 35.88
N GLY A 474 8.74 5.23 35.87
CA GLY A 474 8.10 5.73 34.66
C GLY A 474 7.48 4.62 33.81
N CYS A 475 7.08 3.52 34.44
CA CYS A 475 6.52 2.36 33.74
C CYS A 475 5.16 2.67 33.10
N PHE A 476 4.43 3.66 33.60
CA PHE A 476 3.14 4.13 33.07
C PHE A 476 3.18 5.67 32.92
N GLU A 477 2.41 6.22 31.97
CA GLU A 477 2.20 7.67 31.94
C GLU A 477 1.29 8.11 33.09
N GLN A 478 1.54 9.31 33.62
CA GLN A 478 0.72 9.89 34.66
C GLN A 478 -0.68 10.19 34.12
N ASP A 479 -1.61 9.26 34.32
CA ASP A 479 -3.03 9.61 34.36
C ASP A 479 -3.31 10.26 35.73
N PRO A 480 -3.82 11.50 35.79
CA PRO A 480 -4.31 12.11 37.03
C PRO A 480 -5.31 11.23 37.79
N ALA A 481 -5.91 10.24 37.13
CA ALA A 481 -6.81 9.23 37.69
C ALA A 481 -6.13 8.03 38.37
N TRP A 482 -4.84 8.13 38.73
CA TRP A 482 -4.18 7.21 39.66
C TRP A 482 -4.16 7.69 41.13
N PRO A 483 -5.28 8.09 41.78
CA PRO A 483 -5.26 8.26 43.22
C PRO A 483 -5.46 6.89 43.88
N LEU A 484 -4.40 6.44 44.55
CA LEU A 484 -4.47 5.97 45.93
C LEU A 484 -5.85 5.43 46.36
N LEU A 485 -6.07 4.13 46.16
CA LEU A 485 -7.24 3.35 46.63
C LEU A 485 -8.59 3.73 45.96
N GLY A 486 -9.01 2.97 44.94
CA GLY A 486 -10.45 2.67 44.81
C GLY A 486 -11.11 2.59 43.43
N ARG A 487 -10.51 3.00 42.31
CA ARG A 487 -11.06 2.74 40.96
C ARG A 487 -9.96 2.52 39.92
N PRO A 488 -10.12 1.58 38.97
CA PRO A 488 -9.09 1.30 37.98
C PRO A 488 -8.87 2.50 37.05
N ALA A 489 -7.59 2.80 36.76
CA ALA A 489 -7.11 3.78 35.77
C ALA A 489 -7.49 3.45 34.32
N VAL A 490 -8.34 2.45 34.15
CA VAL A 490 -8.99 2.09 32.91
C VAL A 490 -10.47 2.12 33.27
N THR A 491 -11.22 3.12 32.76
CA THR A 491 -12.66 3.18 32.97
C THR A 491 -13.27 1.86 32.53
N ALA A 492 -14.33 1.36 33.19
CA ALA A 492 -14.98 0.10 32.79
C ALA A 492 -15.34 0.04 31.29
N THR A 493 -15.40 1.19 30.61
CA THR A 493 -15.71 1.39 29.20
C THR A 493 -14.50 1.52 28.26
N SER A 494 -13.26 1.43 28.75
CA SER A 494 -12.07 1.57 27.88
C SER A 494 -12.03 0.52 26.79
N ASN A 495 -11.53 0.94 25.62
CA ASN A 495 -11.47 0.14 24.41
C ASN A 495 -10.05 -0.35 24.07
N ALA A 496 -9.07 -0.08 24.93
CA ALA A 496 -7.69 -0.55 24.75
C ALA A 496 -7.04 -0.93 26.07
N MET A 497 -6.19 -1.95 26.06
CA MET A 497 -5.37 -2.34 27.20
C MET A 497 -4.27 -1.30 27.41
N PRO A 498 -3.89 -1.01 28.67
CA PRO A 498 -2.83 -0.06 28.97
C PRO A 498 -1.47 -0.55 28.45
N VAL A 499 -0.61 0.40 28.13
CA VAL A 499 0.78 0.16 27.74
C VAL A 499 1.74 0.51 28.86
N MET A 500 2.91 -0.12 28.85
CA MET A 500 4.05 0.21 29.70
C MET A 500 5.17 0.86 28.88
N ARG A 501 5.92 1.77 29.47
CA ARG A 501 7.12 2.38 28.88
C ARG A 501 8.35 1.88 29.62
N ILE A 502 9.05 0.91 29.06
CA ILE A 502 10.14 0.20 29.75
C ILE A 502 11.49 0.67 29.19
N PRO A 503 12.42 1.14 30.04
CA PRO A 503 13.72 1.60 29.56
C PRO A 503 14.54 0.50 28.89
N VAL A 504 15.26 0.87 27.84
CA VAL A 504 16.23 -0.01 27.18
C VAL A 504 17.39 -0.29 28.13
N LYS A 505 17.69 -1.57 28.40
CA LYS A 505 18.85 -2.00 29.18
C LYS A 505 20.11 -2.04 28.32
N GLY A 506 19.98 -2.54 27.10
CA GLY A 506 21.11 -2.68 26.20
C GLY A 506 20.72 -3.27 24.85
N ARG A 507 21.65 -3.17 23.89
CA ARG A 507 21.55 -3.79 22.58
C ARG A 507 22.81 -4.59 22.32
N ARG A 508 22.69 -5.79 21.77
CA ARG A 508 23.83 -6.62 21.35
C ARG A 508 23.65 -7.11 19.91
N PRO A 509 24.73 -7.19 19.12
CA PRO A 509 24.68 -7.80 17.80
C PRO A 509 24.42 -9.31 17.93
N VAL A 510 23.61 -9.87 17.03
CA VAL A 510 23.30 -11.31 16.95
C VAL A 510 23.97 -11.93 15.73
N GLY A 511 24.01 -11.20 14.60
CA GLY A 511 24.54 -11.69 13.33
C GLY A 511 23.45 -11.97 12.29
N PRO A 512 23.78 -12.63 11.16
CA PRO A 512 22.84 -12.87 10.08
C PRO A 512 21.87 -14.04 10.39
N GLU A 513 20.58 -13.74 10.47
CA GLU A 513 19.53 -14.71 10.82
C GLU A 513 18.38 -14.74 9.81
N THR A 514 17.59 -15.81 9.83
CA THR A 514 16.33 -15.89 9.08
C THR A 514 15.28 -15.03 9.77
N VAL A 515 14.58 -14.21 9.00
CA VAL A 515 13.64 -13.22 9.52
C VAL A 515 12.29 -13.28 8.82
N TYR A 516 11.26 -12.84 9.54
CA TYR A 516 9.86 -13.01 9.15
C TYR A 516 9.11 -11.68 9.27
N ASP A 517 7.99 -11.60 8.56
CA ASP A 517 7.12 -10.42 8.50
C ASP A 517 5.65 -10.84 8.62
N ILE A 518 4.85 -9.99 9.25
CA ILE A 518 3.40 -10.18 9.42
C ILE A 518 2.70 -8.89 8.99
N THR A 519 1.55 -9.03 8.36
CA THR A 519 0.63 -7.92 8.09
C THR A 519 -0.58 -8.07 8.98
N VAL A 520 -0.98 -7.00 9.67
CA VAL A 520 -2.21 -6.94 10.46
C VAL A 520 -3.20 -5.95 9.82
N GLU A 521 -4.50 -6.21 9.99
CA GLU A 521 -5.56 -5.60 9.17
C GLU A 521 -5.74 -4.09 9.40
N ARG A 522 -5.68 -3.61 10.64
CA ARG A 522 -6.12 -2.25 11.01
C ARG A 522 -5.02 -1.37 11.58
N ASN A 523 -3.97 -1.96 12.15
CA ASN A 523 -2.90 -1.24 12.83
C ASN A 523 -1.54 -1.47 12.15
N GLU A 524 -0.64 -0.50 12.32
CA GLU A 524 0.71 -0.54 11.76
C GLU A 524 1.72 -1.25 12.68
N SER A 525 1.24 -2.07 13.61
CA SER A 525 2.07 -2.69 14.64
C SER A 525 1.57 -4.05 15.13
N LEU A 526 2.43 -4.76 15.82
CA LEU A 526 2.12 -5.98 16.58
C LEU A 526 2.95 -6.02 17.86
N LEU A 527 2.54 -6.85 18.82
CA LEU A 527 3.35 -7.13 20.02
C LEU A 527 4.28 -8.32 19.80
N ALA A 528 5.58 -8.07 19.70
CA ALA A 528 6.64 -9.07 19.62
C ALA A 528 7.39 -9.14 20.96
N ASN A 529 7.32 -10.28 21.64
CA ASN A 529 7.80 -10.46 23.02
C ASN A 529 7.20 -9.39 23.97
N GLY A 530 5.97 -8.97 23.69
CA GLY A 530 5.28 -7.88 24.40
C GLY A 530 5.79 -6.47 24.08
N MET A 531 6.75 -6.30 23.16
CA MET A 531 7.23 -4.99 22.67
C MET A 531 6.47 -4.57 21.42
N VAL A 532 6.13 -3.29 21.29
CA VAL A 532 5.44 -2.78 20.11
C VAL A 532 6.43 -2.66 18.94
N ALA A 533 6.21 -3.52 17.94
CA ALA A 533 7.00 -3.63 16.73
C ALA A 533 6.15 -3.25 15.52
N HIS A 534 6.73 -2.54 14.55
CA HIS A 534 6.03 -2.10 13.34
C HIS A 534 5.74 -3.30 12.39
N ASN A 535 4.64 -3.26 11.63
CA ASN A 535 4.26 -4.28 10.64
C ASN A 535 4.22 -3.72 9.19
N CYS A 536 4.14 -4.54 8.14
CA CYS A 536 4.25 -4.06 6.75
C CYS A 536 2.91 -3.94 5.97
N PRO A 537 2.57 -2.78 5.36
CA PRO A 537 1.56 -2.63 4.31
C PRO A 537 2.18 -2.59 2.88
N GLY A 538 1.65 -3.35 1.92
CA GLY A 538 2.37 -3.86 0.73
C GLY A 538 2.39 -3.11 -0.64
N GLY A 539 3.03 -3.78 -1.63
CA GLY A 539 3.19 -3.58 -3.11
C GLY A 539 4.37 -4.45 -3.66
N PRO A 540 4.39 -5.00 -4.90
CA PRO A 540 4.50 -6.48 -5.13
C PRO A 540 3.87 -7.45 -4.11
N ASP A 541 3.69 -6.97 -2.90
CA ASP A 541 2.93 -7.49 -1.78
C ASP A 541 1.45 -7.01 -1.88
N SER A 542 0.87 -6.99 -3.09
CA SER A 542 -0.58 -6.81 -3.30
C SER A 542 -1.17 -8.09 -3.90
N ASP A 543 -2.48 -8.29 -3.81
CA ASP A 543 -3.19 -9.46 -4.37
C ASP A 543 -3.06 -9.59 -5.91
N PHE A 544 -2.43 -8.62 -6.59
CA PHE A 544 -2.25 -8.62 -8.03
C PHE A 544 -0.91 -9.27 -8.42
N GLU A 545 -0.96 -10.53 -8.87
CA GLU A 545 0.23 -11.29 -9.29
C GLU A 545 1.03 -10.57 -10.38
N TYR A 546 2.36 -10.47 -10.17
CA TYR A 546 3.32 -10.01 -11.18
C TYR A 546 3.02 -8.62 -11.80
N SER A 547 2.33 -7.72 -11.08
CA SER A 547 2.04 -6.37 -11.58
C SER A 547 3.11 -5.34 -11.19
N THR A 548 3.29 -4.32 -12.03
CA THR A 548 4.13 -3.14 -11.72
C THR A 548 3.39 -2.18 -10.79
N GLN A 549 4.13 -1.45 -9.95
CA GLN A 549 3.57 -0.48 -9.00
C GLN A 549 2.54 0.46 -9.65
N SER A 550 1.38 0.64 -9.01
CA SER A 550 0.24 1.46 -9.48
C SER A 550 -0.59 0.87 -10.63
N TYR A 551 -0.32 -0.37 -11.06
CA TYR A 551 -1.08 -1.10 -12.09
C TYR A 551 -1.66 -2.41 -11.54
N THR A 552 -2.78 -2.84 -12.11
CA THR A 552 -3.49 -4.06 -11.71
C THR A 552 -3.04 -5.32 -12.45
N GLY A 553 -2.28 -5.17 -13.54
CA GLY A 553 -1.86 -6.28 -14.41
C GLY A 553 -2.86 -6.56 -15.54
N TYR A 554 -4.10 -6.10 -15.41
CA TYR A 554 -5.19 -6.31 -16.38
C TYR A 554 -5.31 -5.19 -17.43
N GLU A 555 -4.49 -4.14 -17.33
CA GLU A 555 -4.46 -3.11 -18.37
C GLU A 555 -3.83 -3.68 -19.66
N PRO A 556 -4.28 -3.24 -20.86
CA PRO A 556 -3.75 -3.78 -22.11
C PRO A 556 -2.23 -3.70 -22.25
N THR A 557 -1.60 -2.69 -21.68
CA THR A 557 -0.13 -2.57 -21.71
C THR A 557 0.53 -3.46 -20.67
N SER A 558 -0.01 -3.53 -19.45
CA SER A 558 0.45 -4.45 -18.40
C SER A 558 0.40 -5.90 -18.87
N MET A 559 -0.72 -6.33 -19.47
CA MET A 559 -0.86 -7.68 -20.02
C MET A 559 0.17 -8.00 -21.10
N ARG A 560 0.53 -7.02 -21.95
CA ARG A 560 1.60 -7.20 -22.96
C ARG A 560 2.97 -7.33 -22.31
N ALA A 561 3.24 -6.51 -21.28
CA ALA A 561 4.49 -6.55 -20.54
C ALA A 561 4.67 -7.89 -19.80
N ILE A 562 3.64 -8.37 -19.10
CA ILE A 562 3.63 -9.67 -18.42
C ILE A 562 3.87 -10.80 -19.42
N ARG A 563 3.17 -10.80 -20.57
CA ARG A 563 3.36 -11.82 -21.62
C ARG A 563 4.78 -11.83 -22.18
N ALA A 564 5.41 -10.65 -22.30
CA ALA A 564 6.80 -10.50 -22.73
C ALA A 564 7.80 -10.70 -21.59
N ARG A 565 7.35 -11.07 -20.38
CA ARG A 565 8.18 -11.16 -19.16
C ARG A 565 9.03 -9.91 -18.91
N TYR A 566 8.45 -8.75 -19.20
CA TYR A 566 9.10 -7.44 -19.07
C TYR A 566 10.37 -7.26 -19.91
N ASP A 567 10.57 -8.09 -20.92
CA ASP A 567 11.66 -7.92 -21.88
C ASP A 567 11.41 -6.67 -22.75
N PRO A 568 12.31 -5.67 -22.74
CA PRO A 568 12.13 -4.42 -23.47
C PRO A 568 12.08 -4.62 -24.99
N PHE A 569 12.92 -5.51 -25.53
CA PHE A 569 13.03 -5.76 -26.96
C PHE A 569 11.74 -6.39 -27.50
N GLU A 570 11.26 -7.46 -26.84
CA GLU A 570 10.03 -8.16 -27.22
C GLU A 570 8.78 -7.27 -27.05
N GLN A 571 8.73 -6.45 -25.99
CA GLN A 571 7.64 -5.48 -25.81
C GLN A 571 7.60 -4.46 -26.95
N ALA A 572 8.75 -3.86 -27.27
CA ALA A 572 8.86 -2.85 -28.31
C ALA A 572 8.55 -3.43 -29.70
N ARG A 573 9.27 -4.49 -30.11
CA ARG A 573 9.10 -5.13 -31.42
C ARG A 573 7.66 -5.62 -31.61
N GLY A 574 7.14 -6.36 -30.63
CA GLY A 574 5.78 -6.91 -30.72
C GLY A 574 4.70 -5.82 -30.82
N ARG A 575 4.91 -4.66 -30.21
CA ARG A 575 3.97 -3.53 -30.31
C ARG A 575 4.08 -2.80 -31.66
N VAL A 576 5.29 -2.61 -32.17
CA VAL A 576 5.52 -1.98 -33.49
C VAL A 576 4.93 -2.83 -34.60
N GLU A 577 5.18 -4.14 -34.60
CA GLU A 577 4.62 -5.08 -35.58
C GLU A 577 3.09 -5.12 -35.50
N GLN A 578 2.52 -5.11 -34.29
CA GLN A 578 1.07 -5.03 -34.11
C GLN A 578 0.49 -3.77 -34.77
N LEU A 579 1.12 -2.60 -34.58
CA LEU A 579 0.68 -1.36 -35.20
C LEU A 579 0.81 -1.39 -36.73
N LYS A 580 1.91 -1.94 -37.26
CA LYS A 580 2.09 -2.18 -38.71
C LYS A 580 0.97 -3.06 -39.27
N SER A 581 0.64 -4.16 -38.59
CA SER A 581 -0.41 -5.11 -39.03
C SER A 581 -1.81 -4.49 -39.08
N LEU A 582 -2.09 -3.53 -38.18
CA LEU A 582 -3.32 -2.74 -38.18
C LEU A 582 -3.32 -1.63 -39.25
N GLY A 583 -2.21 -1.46 -39.97
CA GLY A 583 -2.05 -0.49 -41.04
C GLY A 583 -1.72 0.92 -40.57
N HIS A 584 -1.22 1.08 -39.34
CA HIS A 584 -0.65 2.35 -38.89
C HIS A 584 0.75 2.53 -39.48
N ASN A 585 1.08 3.76 -39.86
CA ASN A 585 2.46 4.14 -40.14
C ASN A 585 3.24 4.17 -38.82
N VAL A 586 4.42 3.55 -38.81
CA VAL A 586 5.30 3.48 -37.64
C VAL A 586 6.70 4.03 -37.94
N ASP A 587 6.89 4.80 -39.00
CA ASP A 587 8.18 5.40 -39.38
C ASP A 587 8.72 6.31 -38.26
N LYS A 588 7.82 6.88 -37.46
CA LYS A 588 8.11 7.71 -36.28
C LYS A 588 7.50 7.06 -35.05
N VAL A 589 8.35 6.62 -34.12
CA VAL A 589 7.96 5.99 -32.85
C VAL A 589 8.31 6.90 -31.69
N GLU A 590 7.38 7.04 -30.76
CA GLU A 590 7.61 7.64 -29.45
C GLU A 590 7.43 6.57 -28.37
N TYR A 591 8.47 6.32 -27.58
CA TYR A 591 8.38 5.41 -26.45
C TYR A 591 7.80 6.10 -25.22
N ILE A 592 7.02 5.35 -24.43
CA ILE A 592 6.62 5.74 -23.08
C ILE A 592 7.00 4.62 -22.13
N ILE A 593 7.96 4.90 -21.25
CA ILE A 593 8.37 4.00 -20.18
C ILE A 593 7.49 4.28 -18.96
N MET A 594 6.61 3.32 -18.67
CA MET A 594 5.61 3.43 -17.61
C MET A 594 6.03 2.64 -16.37
N GLY A 595 5.54 3.08 -15.20
CA GLY A 595 5.76 2.42 -13.91
C GLY A 595 6.22 3.35 -12.79
N GLY A 596 6.61 4.58 -13.12
CA GLY A 596 6.92 5.66 -12.15
C GLY A 596 8.20 5.48 -11.31
N THR A 597 8.89 4.33 -11.41
CA THR A 597 10.06 3.97 -10.58
C THR A 597 11.28 3.60 -11.41
N PHE A 598 11.22 3.76 -12.74
CA PHE A 598 12.28 3.36 -13.66
C PHE A 598 13.64 3.95 -13.30
N MET A 599 13.67 5.22 -12.89
CA MET A 599 14.90 5.92 -12.57
C MET A 599 15.60 5.45 -11.31
N SER A 600 14.97 4.58 -10.55
CA SER A 600 15.46 4.09 -9.27
C SER A 600 15.90 2.63 -9.32
N LEU A 601 15.77 2.02 -10.50
CA LEU A 601 16.46 0.79 -10.85
C LEU A 601 17.97 1.04 -10.98
N SER A 602 18.77 -0.01 -10.84
CA SER A 602 20.22 0.06 -11.05
C SER A 602 20.54 0.63 -12.43
N GLU A 603 21.68 1.31 -12.53
CA GLU A 603 22.13 1.87 -13.80
C GLU A 603 22.31 0.80 -14.87
N ASP A 604 22.86 -0.36 -14.52
CA ASP A 604 23.02 -1.49 -15.45
C ASP A 604 21.68 -1.92 -16.04
N TYR A 605 20.63 -2.03 -15.22
CA TYR A 605 19.30 -2.39 -15.70
C TYR A 605 18.72 -1.31 -16.61
N ARG A 606 18.85 -0.03 -16.24
CA ARG A 606 18.34 1.09 -17.05
C ARG A 606 19.07 1.15 -18.39
N ASN A 607 20.39 1.01 -18.40
CA ASN A 607 21.21 1.00 -19.61
C ASN A 607 20.82 -0.18 -20.52
N TRP A 608 20.73 -1.39 -19.97
CA TRP A 608 20.26 -2.58 -20.69
C TRP A 608 18.86 -2.38 -21.27
N PHE A 609 17.94 -1.80 -20.49
CA PHE A 609 16.55 -1.60 -20.91
C PHE A 609 16.46 -0.64 -22.11
N ILE A 610 17.12 0.51 -22.02
CA ILE A 610 17.11 1.54 -23.07
C ILE A 610 17.83 1.05 -24.33
N MET A 611 18.98 0.39 -24.18
CA MET A 611 19.73 -0.20 -25.29
C MET A 611 18.83 -1.12 -26.13
N ASN A 612 18.11 -2.03 -25.46
CA ASN A 612 17.21 -2.97 -26.14
C ASN A 612 15.98 -2.29 -26.79
N LEU A 613 15.50 -1.15 -26.27
CA LEU A 613 14.45 -0.39 -26.95
C LEU A 613 14.93 0.20 -28.27
N HIS A 614 16.14 0.77 -28.29
CA HIS A 614 16.75 1.31 -29.51
C HIS A 614 17.09 0.21 -30.52
N ASP A 615 17.62 -0.93 -30.04
CA ASP A 615 17.90 -2.11 -30.86
C ASP A 615 16.63 -2.69 -31.49
N ALA A 616 15.49 -2.65 -30.79
CA ALA A 616 14.21 -3.11 -31.34
C ALA A 616 13.71 -2.28 -32.53
N LEU A 617 14.12 -1.01 -32.66
CA LEU A 617 13.81 -0.19 -33.83
C LEU A 617 14.87 -0.28 -34.92
N SER A 618 16.14 -0.26 -34.53
CA SER A 618 17.26 -0.26 -35.48
C SER A 618 17.51 -1.63 -36.13
N GLY A 619 17.13 -2.72 -35.45
CA GLY A 619 17.46 -4.08 -35.85
C GLY A 619 18.91 -4.48 -35.57
N HIS A 620 19.72 -3.58 -35.00
CA HIS A 620 21.11 -3.83 -34.59
C HIS A 620 21.16 -4.50 -33.21
N ARG A 621 22.30 -5.09 -32.86
CA ARG A 621 22.61 -5.55 -31.50
C ARG A 621 23.79 -4.77 -30.96
N SER A 622 23.52 -3.91 -30.00
CA SER A 622 24.50 -3.00 -29.43
C SER A 622 25.16 -3.60 -28.18
N ASN A 623 26.38 -3.16 -27.85
CA ASN A 623 27.09 -3.55 -26.63
C ASN A 623 26.84 -2.58 -25.48
N ASP A 624 26.54 -1.32 -25.79
CA ASP A 624 26.24 -0.29 -24.83
C ASP A 624 25.13 0.65 -25.33
N VAL A 625 24.60 1.47 -24.42
CA VAL A 625 23.50 2.39 -24.71
C VAL A 625 23.88 3.51 -25.69
N ASP A 626 25.15 3.94 -25.69
CA ASP A 626 25.60 5.02 -26.57
C ASP A 626 25.73 4.52 -28.02
N GLU A 627 26.17 3.28 -28.22
CA GLU A 627 26.14 2.58 -29.51
C GLU A 627 24.70 2.43 -30.01
N ALA A 628 23.79 1.94 -29.16
CA ALA A 628 22.38 1.80 -29.50
C ALA A 628 21.74 3.13 -29.92
N VAL A 629 22.03 4.22 -29.23
CA VAL A 629 21.55 5.56 -29.59
C VAL A 629 22.13 6.00 -30.95
N ARG A 630 23.44 5.80 -31.19
CA ARG A 630 24.06 6.12 -32.49
C ARG A 630 23.44 5.33 -33.65
N MET A 631 23.19 4.03 -33.45
CA MET A 631 22.59 3.17 -34.48
C MET A 631 21.10 3.49 -34.69
N SER A 632 20.36 3.79 -33.62
CA SER A 632 18.95 4.18 -33.68
C SER A 632 18.73 5.47 -34.48
N GLU A 633 19.72 6.35 -34.55
CA GLU A 633 19.67 7.57 -35.36
C GLU A 633 19.62 7.25 -36.87
N GLN A 634 20.26 6.17 -37.30
CA GLN A 634 20.34 5.73 -38.69
C GLN A 634 19.16 4.82 -39.09
N SER A 635 18.48 4.19 -38.13
CA SER A 635 17.32 3.32 -38.31
C SER A 635 16.26 3.85 -39.28
N GLU A 636 15.63 2.98 -40.09
CA GLU A 636 14.46 3.36 -40.90
C GLU A 636 13.27 3.79 -40.04
N THR A 637 13.04 3.06 -38.94
CA THR A 637 12.04 3.40 -37.93
C THR A 637 12.65 4.31 -36.87
N LYS A 638 12.30 5.59 -36.89
CA LYS A 638 12.93 6.64 -36.08
C LYS A 638 12.33 6.71 -34.68
N CYS A 639 13.18 6.61 -33.65
CA CYS A 639 12.81 7.00 -32.28
C CYS A 639 12.78 8.53 -32.16
N ILE A 640 11.60 9.14 -32.26
CA ILE A 640 11.46 10.60 -32.25
C ILE A 640 11.36 11.18 -30.84
N GLY A 641 11.25 10.34 -29.81
CA GLY A 641 11.21 10.73 -28.41
C GLY A 641 11.03 9.55 -27.48
N ILE A 642 11.57 9.69 -26.28
CA ILE A 642 11.29 8.78 -25.16
C ILE A 642 10.69 9.61 -24.04
N THR A 643 9.58 9.11 -23.50
CA THR A 643 8.93 9.63 -22.30
C THR A 643 9.25 8.73 -21.13
N ILE A 644 9.74 9.29 -20.03
CA ILE A 644 10.02 8.54 -18.80
C ILE A 644 9.10 9.07 -17.68
N GLU A 645 8.29 8.17 -17.12
CA GLU A 645 7.51 8.44 -15.91
C GLU A 645 8.40 8.26 -14.67
N THR A 646 8.44 9.25 -13.78
CA THR A 646 9.21 9.18 -12.54
C THR A 646 8.55 9.94 -11.40
N ARG A 647 9.09 9.77 -10.19
CA ARG A 647 8.73 10.58 -9.01
C ARG A 647 9.62 11.83 -8.94
N PRO A 648 9.13 12.94 -8.36
CA PRO A 648 9.91 14.19 -8.23
C PRO A 648 11.26 14.01 -7.52
N ASP A 649 11.33 13.17 -6.49
CA ASP A 649 12.55 12.84 -5.75
C ASP A 649 13.57 12.02 -6.56
N ALA A 650 13.12 11.40 -7.66
CA ALA A 650 13.96 10.69 -8.62
C ALA A 650 14.23 11.49 -9.91
N ALA A 651 14.13 12.83 -9.86
CA ALA A 651 14.39 13.75 -10.97
C ALA A 651 15.51 14.77 -10.66
N LEU A 652 16.56 14.33 -9.98
CA LEU A 652 17.75 15.12 -9.63
C LEU A 652 18.71 15.29 -10.82
N LYS A 653 19.70 16.20 -10.71
CA LYS A 653 20.67 16.52 -11.77
C LYS A 653 21.35 15.28 -12.42
N PRO A 654 21.81 14.26 -11.66
CA PRO A 654 22.38 13.05 -12.27
C PRO A 654 21.35 12.22 -13.05
N HIS A 655 20.14 12.08 -12.50
CA HIS A 655 19.04 11.36 -13.15
C HIS A 655 18.64 12.02 -14.47
N LEU A 656 18.47 13.35 -14.47
CA LEU A 656 18.19 14.13 -15.66
C LEU A 656 19.29 14.00 -16.71
N SER A 657 20.56 13.90 -16.29
CA SER A 657 21.69 13.70 -17.22
C SER A 657 21.67 12.31 -17.85
N HIS A 658 21.34 11.26 -17.08
CA HIS A 658 21.21 9.89 -17.62
C HIS A 658 20.04 9.79 -18.60
N MET A 659 18.90 10.41 -18.28
CA MET A 659 17.77 10.47 -19.20
C MET A 659 18.12 11.16 -20.53
N LEU A 660 18.96 12.20 -20.52
CA LEU A 660 19.41 12.88 -21.75
C LEU A 660 20.25 11.93 -22.60
N ARG A 661 21.16 11.18 -21.95
CA ARG A 661 21.97 10.14 -22.59
C ARG A 661 21.10 9.06 -23.24
N TYR A 662 19.99 8.69 -22.60
CA TYR A 662 19.02 7.73 -23.14
C TYR A 662 18.20 8.25 -24.33
N GLY A 663 18.29 9.53 -24.68
CA GLY A 663 17.44 10.13 -25.72
C GLY A 663 16.02 10.47 -25.23
N CYS A 664 15.83 10.60 -23.91
CA CYS A 664 14.59 11.10 -23.32
C CYS A 664 14.36 12.56 -23.74
N THR A 665 13.13 12.88 -24.11
CA THR A 665 12.71 14.25 -24.49
C THR A 665 11.57 14.77 -23.61
N ARG A 666 10.85 13.87 -22.93
CA ARG A 666 9.72 14.21 -22.05
C ARG A 666 9.79 13.49 -20.71
N LEU A 667 9.63 14.24 -19.62
CA LEU A 667 9.42 13.68 -18.29
C LEU A 667 7.96 13.78 -17.91
N GLU A 668 7.47 12.74 -17.24
CA GLU A 668 6.20 12.81 -16.55
C GLU A 668 6.39 12.61 -15.05
N LEU A 669 5.88 13.55 -14.27
CA LEU A 669 6.09 13.62 -12.83
C LEU A 669 4.78 13.42 -12.08
N GLY A 670 4.81 12.48 -11.14
CA GLY A 670 3.65 12.12 -10.31
C GLY A 670 3.38 13.11 -9.16
N VAL A 671 2.94 14.33 -9.47
CA VAL A 671 2.66 15.43 -8.52
C VAL A 671 1.45 15.12 -7.63
N GLN A 672 0.35 14.70 -8.24
CA GLN A 672 -0.96 14.39 -7.65
C GLN A 672 -1.70 15.60 -7.05
N SER A 673 -1.10 16.33 -6.11
CA SER A 673 -1.68 17.51 -5.47
C SER A 673 -0.63 18.61 -5.25
N VAL A 674 -1.09 19.86 -5.15
CA VAL A 674 -0.27 21.03 -4.81
C VAL A 674 -0.20 21.29 -3.30
N TYR A 675 -0.90 20.50 -2.48
CA TYR A 675 -0.93 20.70 -1.04
C TYR A 675 -0.02 19.73 -0.28
N GLU A 676 0.74 20.25 0.69
CA GLU A 676 1.67 19.45 1.52
C GLU A 676 0.95 18.53 2.52
N ASP A 677 -0.21 18.94 3.07
CA ASP A 677 -1.03 18.12 3.95
C ASP A 677 -1.49 16.85 3.23
N VAL A 678 -1.95 16.97 1.99
CA VAL A 678 -2.39 15.84 1.16
C VAL A 678 -1.22 14.91 0.85
N ALA A 679 -0.05 15.45 0.48
CA ALA A 679 1.14 14.66 0.21
C ALA A 679 1.60 13.85 1.44
N ARG A 680 1.50 14.43 2.64
CA ARG A 680 1.80 13.75 3.91
C ARG A 680 0.75 12.70 4.26
N ASP A 681 -0.53 13.08 4.29
CA ASP A 681 -1.62 12.23 4.77
C ASP A 681 -1.86 11.02 3.84
N THR A 682 -1.55 11.15 2.55
CA THR A 682 -1.60 10.03 1.58
C THR A 682 -0.30 9.23 1.51
N ASN A 683 0.66 9.53 2.40
CA ASN A 683 1.99 8.93 2.44
C ASN A 683 2.68 8.89 1.06
N ARG A 684 2.67 10.03 0.36
CA ARG A 684 3.10 10.12 -1.04
C ARG A 684 4.63 9.96 -1.20
N GLY A 685 5.37 10.30 -0.16
CA GLY A 685 6.82 10.14 -0.10
C GLY A 685 7.64 11.21 -0.83
N HIS A 686 7.04 12.36 -1.15
CA HIS A 686 7.75 13.57 -1.61
C HIS A 686 6.97 14.81 -1.16
N THR A 687 7.63 15.96 -1.12
CA THR A 687 7.01 17.26 -0.83
C THR A 687 6.58 17.96 -2.12
N VAL A 688 5.71 18.97 -2.01
CA VAL A 688 5.36 19.87 -3.11
C VAL A 688 6.58 20.73 -3.49
N ARG A 689 7.40 21.13 -2.52
CA ARG A 689 8.67 21.79 -2.79
C ARG A 689 9.57 20.99 -3.75
N ALA A 690 9.72 19.69 -3.51
CA ALA A 690 10.52 18.82 -4.39
C ALA A 690 9.96 18.77 -5.82
N VAL A 691 8.64 18.86 -5.99
CA VAL A 691 8.00 18.99 -7.31
C VAL A 691 8.48 20.26 -8.01
N CYS A 692 8.37 21.41 -7.36
CA CYS A 692 8.76 22.70 -7.94
C CYS A 692 10.24 22.74 -8.35
N GLU A 693 11.13 22.20 -7.50
CA GLU A 693 12.56 22.09 -7.79
C GLU A 693 12.83 21.14 -8.97
N SER A 694 12.17 19.98 -9.01
CA SER A 694 12.30 19.04 -10.13
C SER A 694 11.81 19.62 -11.46
N PHE A 695 10.75 20.43 -11.45
CA PHE A 695 10.24 21.13 -12.62
C PHE A 695 11.27 22.14 -13.15
N GLN A 696 11.88 22.91 -12.26
CA GLN A 696 12.93 23.86 -12.64
C GLN A 696 14.10 23.16 -13.31
N LEU A 697 14.67 22.15 -12.64
CA LEU A 697 15.81 21.40 -13.16
C LEU A 697 15.50 20.73 -14.51
N ALA A 698 14.30 20.16 -14.65
CA ALA A 698 13.90 19.52 -15.90
C ALA A 698 13.71 20.54 -17.04
N LYS A 699 13.08 21.69 -16.78
CA LYS A 699 12.90 22.75 -17.79
C LYS A 699 14.21 23.38 -18.22
N ASP A 700 15.11 23.65 -17.28
CA ASP A 700 16.45 24.19 -17.56
C ASP A 700 17.37 23.18 -18.27
N ALA A 701 17.14 21.87 -18.10
CA ALA A 701 17.78 20.84 -18.91
C ALA A 701 17.11 20.66 -20.30
N GLY A 702 16.03 21.38 -20.58
CA GLY A 702 15.34 21.38 -21.87
C GLY A 702 14.15 20.44 -22.00
N TYR A 703 13.86 19.61 -21.00
CA TYR A 703 12.80 18.61 -21.10
C TYR A 703 11.42 19.23 -21.22
N LYS A 704 10.54 18.55 -21.96
CA LYS A 704 9.09 18.73 -21.81
C LYS A 704 8.63 18.11 -20.49
N VAL A 705 7.91 18.87 -19.67
CA VAL A 705 7.45 18.43 -18.35
C VAL A 705 5.94 18.25 -18.35
N VAL A 706 5.49 17.06 -17.97
CA VAL A 706 4.07 16.71 -17.83
C VAL A 706 3.79 16.31 -16.38
N ALA A 707 2.73 16.85 -15.78
CA ALA A 707 2.32 16.43 -14.44
C ALA A 707 1.18 15.42 -14.50
N HIS A 708 1.20 14.47 -13.57
CA HIS A 708 0.01 13.71 -13.20
C HIS A 708 -0.65 14.42 -12.03
N MET A 709 -1.92 14.79 -12.18
CA MET A 709 -2.73 15.44 -11.13
C MET A 709 -3.97 14.62 -10.85
N MET A 710 -4.35 14.52 -9.59
CA MET A 710 -5.47 13.70 -9.12
C MET A 710 -6.47 14.56 -8.34
N PRO A 711 -7.67 14.83 -8.88
CA PRO A 711 -8.78 15.35 -8.08
C PRO A 711 -9.41 14.24 -7.23
N ASP A 712 -10.27 14.64 -6.28
CA ASP A 712 -11.03 13.73 -5.40
C ASP A 712 -10.12 12.91 -4.45
N LEU A 713 -8.96 13.45 -4.06
CA LEU A 713 -8.08 12.82 -3.07
C LEU A 713 -8.67 12.92 -1.65
N PRO A 714 -8.33 12.01 -0.73
CA PRO A 714 -8.72 12.13 0.68
C PRO A 714 -8.37 13.49 1.26
N ASN A 715 -9.24 14.03 2.12
CA ASN A 715 -9.11 15.32 2.78
C ASN A 715 -9.12 16.55 1.83
N VAL A 716 -9.38 16.37 0.53
CA VAL A 716 -9.55 17.46 -0.45
C VAL A 716 -11.00 17.52 -0.90
N GLY A 717 -11.69 18.62 -0.59
CA GLY A 717 -13.06 18.87 -1.06
C GLY A 717 -13.11 19.52 -2.45
N MET A 718 -14.31 19.58 -3.03
CA MET A 718 -14.57 20.08 -4.38
C MET A 718 -14.01 21.49 -4.64
N GLU A 719 -14.16 22.40 -3.68
CA GLU A 719 -13.64 23.77 -3.78
C GLU A 719 -12.11 23.80 -3.77
N ARG A 720 -11.49 22.99 -2.90
CA ARG A 720 -10.02 22.86 -2.82
C ARG A 720 -9.44 22.26 -4.11
N ASP A 721 -10.16 21.35 -4.77
CA ASP A 721 -9.75 20.81 -6.08
C ASP A 721 -9.74 21.91 -7.15
N ILE A 722 -10.78 22.76 -7.22
CA ILE A 722 -10.81 23.89 -8.16
C ILE A 722 -9.67 24.85 -7.90
N GLU A 723 -9.44 25.23 -6.65
CA GLU A 723 -8.36 26.15 -6.28
C GLU A 723 -6.98 25.56 -6.56
N GLN A 724 -6.79 24.26 -6.32
CA GLN A 724 -5.57 23.53 -6.66
C GLN A 724 -5.23 23.67 -8.16
N PHE A 725 -6.20 23.54 -9.05
CA PHE A 725 -5.93 23.67 -10.49
C PHE A 725 -5.73 25.11 -10.95
N LYS A 726 -6.39 26.09 -10.32
CA LYS A 726 -6.08 27.51 -10.57
C LYS A 726 -4.65 27.81 -10.16
N GLU A 727 -4.27 27.46 -8.94
CA GLU A 727 -2.90 27.64 -8.45
C GLU A 727 -1.90 26.95 -9.38
N TYR A 728 -2.18 25.71 -9.79
CA TYR A 728 -1.30 24.95 -10.67
C TYR A 728 -1.00 25.65 -12.02
N PHE A 729 -1.97 26.35 -12.60
CA PHE A 729 -1.79 27.07 -13.87
C PHE A 729 -1.29 28.51 -13.68
N GLU A 730 -1.66 29.17 -12.59
CA GLU A 730 -1.32 30.57 -12.34
C GLU A 730 0.05 30.71 -11.67
N ASN A 731 0.40 29.83 -10.73
CA ASN A 731 1.65 29.88 -9.98
C ASN A 731 2.84 29.51 -10.88
N PRO A 732 3.84 30.40 -11.05
CA PRO A 732 5.00 30.15 -11.89
C PRO A 732 5.87 28.96 -11.42
N ALA A 733 5.70 28.47 -10.19
CA ALA A 733 6.40 27.29 -9.69
C ALA A 733 5.95 25.97 -10.38
N PHE A 734 4.81 25.93 -11.06
CA PHE A 734 4.29 24.74 -11.72
C PHE A 734 4.28 24.89 -13.25
N ARG A 735 3.19 25.43 -13.83
CA ARG A 735 3.03 25.73 -15.27
C ARG A 735 3.68 24.69 -16.19
N SER A 736 3.30 23.43 -16.05
CA SER A 736 3.80 22.33 -16.90
C SER A 736 3.39 22.49 -18.36
N ASP A 737 4.05 21.78 -19.27
CA ASP A 737 3.65 21.75 -20.69
C ASP A 737 2.47 20.81 -20.97
N GLY A 738 2.19 19.89 -20.04
CA GLY A 738 1.09 18.95 -20.19
C GLY A 738 0.58 18.37 -18.89
N LEU A 739 -0.63 17.83 -18.97
CA LEU A 739 -1.36 17.30 -17.84
C LEU A 739 -1.93 15.91 -18.16
N LYS A 740 -1.79 14.99 -17.21
CA LYS A 740 -2.57 13.76 -17.12
C LYS A 740 -3.51 13.89 -15.92
N LEU A 741 -4.81 14.07 -16.21
CA LEU A 741 -5.83 14.28 -15.20
C LEU A 741 -6.46 12.93 -14.82
N TYR A 742 -6.24 12.49 -13.59
CA TYR A 742 -6.63 11.17 -13.11
C TYR A 742 -7.51 11.29 -11.86
N PRO A 743 -8.84 11.35 -11.99
CA PRO A 743 -9.73 11.25 -10.84
C PRO A 743 -9.40 10.02 -9.99
N THR A 744 -9.44 10.21 -8.67
CA THR A 744 -9.12 9.16 -7.71
C THR A 744 -10.12 8.00 -7.85
N LEU A 745 -9.59 6.78 -7.86
CA LEU A 745 -10.37 5.54 -7.96
C LEU A 745 -10.11 4.69 -6.73
N VAL A 746 -11.17 4.12 -6.17
CA VAL A 746 -11.07 3.13 -5.09
C VAL A 746 -10.88 1.76 -5.73
N ILE A 747 -9.74 1.14 -5.45
CA ILE A 747 -9.37 -0.18 -5.98
C ILE A 747 -9.12 -1.11 -4.80
N ARG A 748 -9.67 -2.32 -4.86
CA ARG A 748 -9.47 -3.35 -3.84
C ARG A 748 -7.96 -3.60 -3.59
N GLY A 749 -7.59 -3.80 -2.33
CA GLY A 749 -6.19 -4.04 -1.93
C GLY A 749 -5.34 -2.78 -1.80
N THR A 750 -5.96 -1.59 -1.75
CA THR A 750 -5.27 -0.31 -1.48
C THR A 750 -5.70 0.27 -0.13
N GLY A 751 -4.85 1.07 0.52
CA GLY A 751 -5.22 1.74 1.78
C GLY A 751 -6.46 2.65 1.64
N LEU A 752 -6.69 3.21 0.45
CA LEU A 752 -7.88 3.99 0.16
C LEU A 752 -9.17 3.16 0.18
N TYR A 753 -9.10 1.88 -0.21
CA TYR A 753 -10.23 0.95 -0.12
C TYR A 753 -10.69 0.77 1.32
N GLU A 754 -9.78 0.78 2.29
CA GLU A 754 -10.11 0.65 3.71
C GLU A 754 -10.81 1.91 4.26
N LEU A 755 -10.36 3.09 3.84
CA LEU A 755 -11.05 4.34 4.17
C LEU A 755 -12.47 4.37 3.58
N TRP A 756 -12.64 3.89 2.35
CA TRP A 756 -13.95 3.76 1.71
C TRP A 756 -14.84 2.73 2.41
N ARG A 757 -14.32 1.54 2.70
CA ARG A 757 -15.01 0.44 3.39
C ARG A 757 -15.50 0.86 4.78
N THR A 758 -14.73 1.67 5.48
CA THR A 758 -15.07 2.19 6.82
C THR A 758 -15.93 3.46 6.80
N GLY A 759 -16.30 3.96 5.62
CA GLY A 759 -17.09 5.19 5.47
C GLY A 759 -16.32 6.49 5.75
N ARG A 760 -15.00 6.41 5.96
CA ARG A 760 -14.11 7.56 6.22
C ARG A 760 -13.67 8.29 4.93
N TYR A 761 -13.90 7.70 3.77
CA TYR A 761 -13.70 8.33 2.47
C TYR A 761 -14.85 8.02 1.52
N LYS A 762 -15.24 8.99 0.71
CA LYS A 762 -16.28 8.84 -0.31
C LYS A 762 -15.90 9.66 -1.53
N ASN A 763 -15.95 9.03 -2.69
CA ASN A 763 -15.76 9.72 -3.96
C ASN A 763 -16.88 10.73 -4.25
N TYR A 764 -16.58 11.69 -5.13
CA TYR A 764 -17.61 12.51 -5.75
C TYR A 764 -18.63 11.67 -6.52
N THR A 765 -19.85 12.19 -6.64
CA THR A 765 -20.84 11.62 -7.54
C THR A 765 -20.40 11.80 -9.00
N PRO A 766 -20.80 10.90 -9.92
CA PRO A 766 -20.40 10.99 -11.33
C PRO A 766 -20.70 12.37 -11.96
N ASN A 767 -21.88 12.93 -11.67
CA ASN A 767 -22.27 14.25 -12.19
C ASN A 767 -21.40 15.38 -11.63
N ALA A 768 -21.07 15.35 -10.34
CA ALA A 768 -20.21 16.35 -9.72
C ALA A 768 -18.78 16.26 -10.27
N LEU A 769 -18.28 15.04 -10.50
CA LEU A 769 -16.96 14.83 -11.09
C LEU A 769 -16.88 15.32 -12.55
N VAL A 770 -17.92 15.07 -13.37
CA VAL A 770 -18.00 15.60 -14.74
C VAL A 770 -17.99 17.12 -14.73
N ASP A 771 -18.74 17.75 -13.83
CA ASP A 771 -18.77 19.22 -13.68
C ASP A 771 -17.41 19.78 -13.25
N LEU A 772 -16.75 19.12 -12.28
CA LEU A 772 -15.40 19.47 -11.84
C LEU A 772 -14.40 19.42 -12.99
N VAL A 773 -14.36 18.31 -13.73
CA VAL A 773 -13.44 18.13 -14.85
C VAL A 773 -13.71 19.14 -15.96
N ALA A 774 -14.98 19.45 -16.26
CA ALA A 774 -15.35 20.49 -17.23
C ALA A 774 -14.79 21.87 -16.83
N ARG A 775 -14.91 22.24 -15.56
CA ARG A 775 -14.34 23.49 -15.02
C ARG A 775 -12.81 23.49 -15.08
N ILE A 776 -12.16 22.38 -14.73
CA ILE A 776 -10.70 22.26 -14.81
C ILE A 776 -10.22 22.43 -16.26
N LEU A 777 -10.90 21.80 -17.23
CA LEU A 777 -10.54 21.92 -18.64
C LEU A 777 -10.73 23.35 -19.19
N ALA A 778 -11.67 24.12 -18.64
CA ALA A 778 -11.83 25.53 -18.97
C ALA A 778 -10.66 26.42 -18.49
N LEU A 779 -9.95 26.00 -17.43
CA LEU A 779 -8.79 26.72 -16.89
C LEU A 779 -7.49 26.42 -17.64
N VAL A 780 -7.45 25.37 -18.47
CA VAL A 780 -6.22 24.92 -19.13
C VAL A 780 -5.72 25.99 -20.10
N PRO A 781 -4.48 26.48 -19.93
CA PRO A 781 -3.96 27.53 -20.79
C PRO A 781 -3.57 26.99 -22.19
N PRO A 782 -3.55 27.83 -23.24
CA PRO A 782 -3.29 27.42 -24.62
C PRO A 782 -1.95 26.73 -24.89
N TRP A 783 -0.96 26.90 -24.00
CA TRP A 783 0.34 26.24 -24.10
C TRP A 783 0.39 24.86 -23.42
N THR A 784 -0.69 24.42 -22.77
CA THR A 784 -0.74 23.12 -22.06
C THR A 784 -1.52 22.07 -22.84
N ARG A 785 -1.00 20.85 -22.88
CA ARG A 785 -1.68 19.69 -23.50
C ARG A 785 -2.28 18.76 -22.44
N VAL A 786 -3.59 18.51 -22.47
CA VAL A 786 -4.20 17.44 -21.64
C VAL A 786 -4.15 16.11 -22.38
N TYR A 787 -3.25 15.23 -21.95
CA TYR A 787 -3.02 13.93 -22.60
C TYR A 787 -4.13 12.93 -22.34
N ARG A 788 -4.60 12.86 -21.09
CA ARG A 788 -5.64 11.94 -20.63
C ARG A 788 -6.52 12.57 -19.57
N VAL A 789 -7.78 12.17 -19.57
CA VAL A 789 -8.81 12.50 -18.59
C VAL A 789 -9.40 11.16 -18.19
N GLN A 790 -8.85 10.55 -17.13
CA GLN A 790 -8.98 9.15 -16.64
C GLN A 790 -7.83 8.19 -17.01
N ARG A 791 -7.65 7.14 -16.18
CA ARG A 791 -6.69 6.04 -16.38
C ARG A 791 -7.31 4.86 -17.15
N ASP A 792 -6.47 4.03 -17.76
CA ASP A 792 -6.89 2.81 -18.46
C ASP A 792 -7.10 1.63 -17.49
N ILE A 793 -7.80 1.86 -16.37
CA ILE A 793 -8.11 0.78 -15.41
C ILE A 793 -9.41 0.09 -15.85
N PRO A 794 -9.46 -1.26 -15.93
CA PRO A 794 -10.71 -1.96 -16.19
C PRO A 794 -11.77 -1.64 -15.13
N MET A 795 -12.95 -1.18 -15.56
CA MET A 795 -14.06 -0.82 -14.66
C MET A 795 -14.47 -1.93 -13.68
N PRO A 796 -14.43 -3.24 -14.02
CA PRO A 796 -14.74 -4.30 -13.05
C PRO A 796 -13.81 -4.35 -11.82
N LEU A 797 -12.64 -3.70 -11.87
CA LEU A 797 -11.69 -3.64 -10.76
C LEU A 797 -11.90 -2.40 -9.86
N VAL A 798 -12.72 -1.44 -10.30
CA VAL A 798 -12.98 -0.19 -9.59
C VAL A 798 -14.16 -0.42 -8.65
N SER A 799 -13.96 -0.22 -7.35
CA SER A 799 -15.01 -0.35 -6.33
C SER A 799 -15.86 0.92 -6.18
N SER A 800 -15.25 2.10 -6.37
CA SER A 800 -15.92 3.40 -6.31
C SER A 800 -15.10 4.46 -7.07
N GLY A 801 -15.76 5.50 -7.59
CA GLY A 801 -15.15 6.58 -8.39
C GLY A 801 -15.82 6.75 -9.75
N VAL A 802 -15.02 6.78 -10.82
CA VAL A 802 -15.52 6.97 -12.20
C VAL A 802 -16.32 5.74 -12.66
N GLU A 803 -17.55 5.95 -13.10
CA GLU A 803 -18.45 4.87 -13.56
C GLU A 803 -18.38 4.59 -15.08
N HIS A 804 -17.88 5.54 -15.87
CA HIS A 804 -17.89 5.46 -17.33
C HIS A 804 -16.51 5.69 -17.95
N GLY A 805 -16.20 4.92 -18.99
CA GLY A 805 -14.94 5.01 -19.71
C GLY A 805 -14.83 6.17 -20.71
N ASN A 806 -15.76 7.12 -20.74
CA ASN A 806 -15.81 8.25 -21.68
C ASN A 806 -15.85 9.63 -20.99
N LEU A 807 -15.18 9.78 -19.84
CA LEU A 807 -15.22 11.01 -19.02
C LEU A 807 -14.84 12.29 -19.79
N ARG A 808 -13.89 12.22 -20.73
CA ARG A 808 -13.52 13.39 -21.57
C ARG A 808 -14.69 13.90 -22.41
N GLU A 809 -15.46 12.99 -23.00
CA GLU A 809 -16.60 13.35 -23.85
C GLU A 809 -17.71 14.00 -23.03
N LEU A 810 -18.03 13.41 -21.88
CA LEU A 810 -19.00 13.95 -20.93
C LEU A 810 -18.59 15.35 -20.43
N ALA A 811 -17.32 15.53 -20.08
CA ALA A 811 -16.80 16.84 -19.66
C ALA A 811 -16.90 17.88 -20.80
N LEU A 812 -16.53 17.54 -22.03
CA LEU A 812 -16.67 18.45 -23.17
C LEU A 812 -18.13 18.80 -23.50
N GLN A 813 -19.05 17.84 -23.32
CA GLN A 813 -20.49 18.13 -23.42
C GLN A 813 -20.93 19.10 -22.33
N ARG A 814 -20.54 18.84 -21.09
CA ARG A 814 -20.87 19.71 -19.96
C ARG A 814 -20.32 21.12 -20.13
N MET A 815 -19.12 21.28 -20.70
CA MET A 815 -18.56 22.59 -21.03
C MET A 815 -19.42 23.37 -22.02
N ARG A 816 -19.99 22.69 -23.03
CA ARG A 816 -20.93 23.32 -23.98
C ARG A 816 -22.18 23.83 -23.27
N ASP A 817 -22.73 23.04 -22.35
CA ASP A 817 -23.89 23.43 -21.55
C ASP A 817 -23.60 24.64 -20.65
N LEU A 818 -22.34 24.80 -20.23
CA LEU A 818 -21.83 25.93 -19.44
C LEU A 818 -21.41 27.14 -20.29
N GLY A 819 -21.44 27.05 -21.62
CA GLY A 819 -20.96 28.11 -22.52
C GLY A 819 -19.45 28.35 -22.46
N THR A 820 -18.67 27.35 -22.06
CA THR A 820 -17.19 27.43 -21.95
C THR A 820 -16.50 26.59 -23.04
N GLN A 821 -15.27 26.94 -23.37
CA GLN A 821 -14.48 26.25 -24.39
C GLN A 821 -13.18 25.70 -23.81
N CYS A 822 -12.79 24.50 -24.26
CA CYS A 822 -11.51 23.88 -23.89
C CYS A 822 -10.44 24.33 -24.89
N ARG A 823 -9.48 25.13 -24.42
CA ARG A 823 -8.40 25.66 -25.26
C ARG A 823 -7.07 24.91 -25.10
N ASP A 824 -7.12 23.65 -24.68
CA ASP A 824 -5.92 22.82 -24.60
C ASP A 824 -5.33 22.54 -26.00
N VAL A 825 -4.02 22.32 -26.06
CA VAL A 825 -3.29 22.03 -27.32
C VAL A 825 -3.91 20.85 -28.09
N ARG A 826 -4.45 19.85 -27.38
CA ARG A 826 -4.98 18.62 -27.99
C ARG A 826 -6.33 18.84 -28.69
N THR A 827 -7.20 19.70 -28.17
CA THR A 827 -8.52 19.95 -28.76
C THR A 827 -8.41 20.85 -29.98
N ARG A 828 -7.41 21.74 -29.99
CA ARG A 828 -7.14 22.70 -31.06
C ARG A 828 -6.32 22.13 -32.22
N GLU A 829 -5.62 21.00 -32.05
CA GLU A 829 -4.75 20.47 -33.11
C GLU A 829 -5.52 20.14 -34.39
N VAL A 830 -5.02 20.60 -35.55
CA VAL A 830 -5.70 20.48 -36.86
C VAL A 830 -6.17 19.06 -37.18
N GLY A 831 -5.40 18.04 -36.80
CA GLY A 831 -5.77 16.64 -37.02
C GLY A 831 -6.99 16.18 -36.20
N ILE A 832 -7.20 16.73 -35.00
CA ILE A 832 -8.36 16.41 -34.17
C ILE A 832 -9.57 17.21 -34.63
N VAL A 833 -9.39 18.50 -34.95
CA VAL A 833 -10.45 19.37 -35.47
C VAL A 833 -10.99 18.78 -36.78
N ASP A 834 -10.13 18.43 -37.73
CA ASP A 834 -10.56 17.81 -38.99
C ASP A 834 -11.36 16.51 -38.79
N ILE A 835 -10.96 15.67 -37.83
CA ILE A 835 -11.68 14.42 -37.52
C ILE A 835 -13.09 14.68 -36.96
N HIS A 836 -13.27 15.72 -36.13
CA HIS A 836 -14.51 15.95 -35.39
C HIS A 836 -15.45 16.96 -36.06
N THR A 837 -14.91 18.03 -36.65
CA THR A 837 -15.69 19.13 -37.24
C THR A 837 -15.48 19.29 -38.74
N LYS A 838 -14.45 18.66 -39.33
CA LYS A 838 -14.08 18.78 -40.76
C LYS A 838 -13.78 20.21 -41.22
N VAL A 839 -13.45 21.11 -40.29
CA VAL A 839 -13.05 22.48 -40.59
C VAL A 839 -11.58 22.49 -40.97
N GLN A 840 -11.24 23.17 -42.06
CA GLN A 840 -9.85 23.41 -42.49
C GLN A 840 -9.46 24.85 -42.11
N PRO A 841 -8.18 25.09 -41.75
CA PRO A 841 -7.72 26.44 -41.45
C PRO A 841 -7.58 27.26 -42.74
N ASP A 842 -8.05 28.50 -42.70
CA ASP A 842 -8.08 29.41 -43.85
C ASP A 842 -7.11 30.59 -43.67
N GLN A 843 -7.00 31.14 -42.45
CA GLN A 843 -6.11 32.27 -42.12
C GLN A 843 -5.12 31.88 -41.04
N VAL A 844 -3.88 31.62 -41.43
CA VAL A 844 -2.84 31.12 -40.51
C VAL A 844 -1.91 32.25 -40.07
N GLU A 845 -1.86 32.52 -38.77
CA GLU A 845 -1.05 33.56 -38.15
C GLU A 845 0.00 32.97 -37.20
N LEU A 846 1.14 33.66 -37.08
CA LEU A 846 2.13 33.37 -36.04
C LEU A 846 1.74 34.07 -34.75
N ILE A 847 1.44 33.29 -33.71
CA ILE A 847 1.06 33.78 -32.39
C ILE A 847 2.15 33.44 -31.39
N ARG A 848 2.51 34.43 -30.56
CA ARG A 848 3.47 34.30 -29.45
C ARG A 848 2.77 34.49 -28.11
N ARG A 849 3.06 33.61 -27.16
CA ARG A 849 2.61 33.72 -25.77
C ARG A 849 3.80 33.53 -24.83
N ASP A 850 4.11 34.54 -24.04
CA ASP A 850 5.19 34.50 -23.07
C ASP A 850 4.65 34.27 -21.65
N TYR A 851 5.33 33.43 -20.89
CA TYR A 851 5.00 33.19 -19.49
C TYR A 851 6.25 32.85 -18.67
N VAL A 852 6.25 33.26 -17.41
CA VAL A 852 7.29 32.85 -16.45
C VAL A 852 6.97 31.46 -15.94
N ALA A 853 7.97 30.57 -15.93
CA ALA A 853 7.87 29.28 -15.26
C ALA A 853 9.21 28.85 -14.66
N ASN A 854 9.20 28.49 -13.38
CA ASN A 854 10.33 27.97 -12.63
C ASN A 854 11.60 28.84 -12.82
N GLY A 855 11.48 30.13 -12.56
CA GLY A 855 12.59 31.10 -12.68
C GLY A 855 13.05 31.43 -14.11
N GLY A 856 12.50 30.79 -15.14
CA GLY A 856 12.86 31.06 -16.54
C GLY A 856 11.72 31.66 -17.34
N TRP A 857 12.09 32.25 -18.47
CA TRP A 857 11.17 32.82 -19.46
C TRP A 857 10.86 31.77 -20.52
N GLU A 858 9.59 31.33 -20.55
CA GLU A 858 9.06 30.46 -21.60
C GLU A 858 8.34 31.29 -22.65
N THR A 859 8.62 30.99 -23.90
CA THR A 859 7.96 31.54 -25.09
C THR A 859 7.32 30.39 -25.85
N PHE A 860 6.00 30.41 -25.94
CA PHE A 860 5.21 29.49 -26.75
C PHE A 860 4.89 30.17 -28.09
N LEU A 861 5.58 29.73 -29.14
CA LEU A 861 5.32 30.13 -30.51
C LEU A 861 4.38 29.13 -31.16
N SER A 862 3.41 29.60 -31.93
CA SER A 862 2.45 28.74 -32.60
C SER A 862 1.96 29.34 -33.89
N TYR A 863 1.78 28.51 -34.91
CA TYR A 863 0.95 28.87 -36.06
C TYR A 863 -0.48 28.40 -35.79
N GLU A 864 -1.40 29.35 -35.75
CA GLU A 864 -2.81 29.14 -35.39
C GLU A 864 -3.73 29.85 -36.39
N ASP A 865 -4.94 29.32 -36.57
CA ASP A 865 -6.07 30.06 -37.12
C ASP A 865 -6.83 30.67 -35.94
N PRO A 866 -6.74 32.00 -35.72
CA PRO A 866 -7.31 32.64 -34.53
C PRO A 866 -8.83 32.70 -34.55
N GLU A 867 -9.47 32.70 -35.74
CA GLU A 867 -10.93 32.73 -35.86
C GLU A 867 -11.53 31.35 -35.58
N ALA A 868 -10.95 30.30 -36.16
CA ALA A 868 -11.40 28.92 -35.98
C ALA A 868 -10.83 28.24 -34.72
N ASP A 869 -9.89 28.90 -34.03
CA ASP A 869 -9.12 28.39 -32.88
C ASP A 869 -8.37 27.07 -33.17
N ILE A 870 -7.77 26.95 -34.36
CA ILE A 870 -7.08 25.74 -34.84
C ILE A 870 -5.57 25.91 -34.72
N LEU A 871 -4.88 24.92 -34.17
CA LEU A 871 -3.42 24.87 -34.02
C LEU A 871 -2.77 23.98 -35.09
N ILE A 872 -1.83 24.54 -35.84
CA ILE A 872 -1.11 23.85 -36.93
C ILE A 872 0.28 23.40 -36.48
N GLY A 873 1.01 24.24 -35.77
CA GLY A 873 2.35 23.92 -35.27
C GLY A 873 2.70 24.75 -34.05
N LEU A 874 3.59 24.22 -33.21
CA LEU A 874 4.06 24.88 -32.00
C LEU A 874 5.56 24.69 -31.80
N LEU A 875 6.16 25.65 -31.10
CA LEU A 875 7.52 25.60 -30.59
C LEU A 875 7.56 26.15 -29.16
N ARG A 876 8.32 25.47 -28.29
CA ARG A 876 8.61 25.93 -26.92
C ARG A 876 10.05 26.40 -26.84
N LEU A 877 10.26 27.69 -26.63
CA LEU A 877 11.57 28.30 -26.43
C LEU A 877 11.70 28.72 -24.97
N ARG A 878 12.84 28.43 -24.35
CA ARG A 878 13.15 28.86 -22.99
C ARG A 878 14.46 29.64 -22.96
N LYS A 879 14.47 30.79 -22.30
CA LYS A 879 15.72 31.44 -21.88
C LYS A 879 16.25 30.69 -20.66
N CYS A 880 17.43 30.08 -20.77
CA CYS A 880 18.00 29.27 -19.69
C CYS A 880 18.20 30.14 -18.44
N SER A 881 17.77 29.64 -17.28
CA SER A 881 17.93 30.35 -16.01
C SER A 881 19.39 30.27 -15.51
N PRO A 882 19.80 31.13 -14.56
CA PRO A 882 21.11 31.01 -13.90
C PRO A 882 21.37 29.67 -13.21
N GLU A 883 20.30 28.94 -12.85
CA GLU A 883 20.36 27.63 -12.17
C GLU A 883 20.62 26.46 -13.13
N THR A 884 20.77 26.74 -14.43
CA THR A 884 21.04 25.74 -15.46
C THR A 884 22.35 25.03 -15.18
N PHE A 885 22.30 23.71 -14.98
CA PHE A 885 23.46 22.92 -14.55
C PHE A 885 24.17 22.19 -15.69
N ARG A 886 23.63 22.22 -16.92
CA ARG A 886 24.20 21.50 -18.06
C ARG A 886 25.33 22.31 -18.69
N PRO A 887 26.55 21.74 -18.80
CA PRO A 887 27.71 22.48 -19.30
C PRO A 887 27.53 22.97 -20.73
N GLU A 888 26.79 22.22 -21.55
CA GLU A 888 26.49 22.60 -22.93
C GLU A 888 25.59 23.84 -23.00
N LEU A 889 24.86 24.18 -21.94
CA LEU A 889 23.95 25.34 -21.91
C LEU A 889 24.55 26.53 -21.16
N THR A 890 25.74 26.38 -20.56
CA THR A 890 26.46 27.41 -19.82
C THR A 890 27.79 27.72 -20.53
N VAL A 891 27.74 28.40 -21.68
CA VAL A 891 28.94 28.68 -22.49
C VAL A 891 29.70 29.87 -21.91
N ASP A 892 30.79 29.64 -21.19
CA ASP A 892 31.67 30.70 -20.63
C ASP A 892 30.92 31.80 -19.85
N GLY A 893 29.84 31.42 -19.13
CA GLY A 893 28.97 32.36 -18.41
C GLY A 893 28.07 33.22 -19.29
N LYS A 894 28.01 32.98 -20.60
CA LYS A 894 27.14 33.68 -21.55
C LYS A 894 25.77 33.02 -21.63
N GLN A 895 24.76 33.83 -21.93
CA GLN A 895 23.38 33.39 -22.01
C GLN A 895 23.16 32.39 -23.17
N CYS A 896 22.45 31.30 -22.89
CA CYS A 896 21.96 30.35 -23.88
C CYS A 896 20.43 30.31 -23.85
N SER A 897 19.83 29.95 -24.98
CA SER A 897 18.42 29.59 -25.07
C SER A 897 18.27 28.15 -25.52
N ILE A 898 17.14 27.53 -25.20
CA ILE A 898 16.85 26.14 -25.55
C ILE A 898 15.45 25.98 -26.13
N VAL A 899 15.36 25.31 -27.27
CA VAL A 899 14.10 24.80 -27.83
C VAL A 899 13.79 23.46 -27.17
N ARG A 900 12.68 23.44 -26.43
CA ARG A 900 12.20 22.30 -25.62
C ARG A 900 11.29 21.36 -26.39
N GLU A 901 10.60 21.89 -27.40
CA GLU A 901 9.72 21.12 -28.28
C GLU A 901 9.55 21.89 -29.60
N LEU A 902 9.59 21.17 -30.71
CA LEU A 902 9.06 21.60 -32.00
C LEU A 902 8.07 20.53 -32.46
N HIS A 903 6.83 20.91 -32.72
CA HIS A 903 5.80 19.98 -33.17
C HIS A 903 4.94 20.62 -34.26
N VAL A 904 4.97 20.05 -35.46
CA VAL A 904 4.12 20.47 -36.58
C VAL A 904 3.12 19.35 -36.87
N TYR A 905 1.84 19.68 -36.71
CA TYR A 905 0.74 18.76 -36.96
C TYR A 905 0.48 18.64 -38.47
N GLY A 906 0.18 17.42 -38.92
CA GLY A 906 -0.16 17.13 -40.31
C GLY A 906 -0.61 15.69 -40.48
N SER A 907 -1.37 15.43 -41.54
CA SER A 907 -1.81 14.07 -41.87
C SER A 907 -0.61 13.19 -42.25
N VAL A 908 -0.57 11.97 -41.73
CA VAL A 908 0.50 10.98 -41.90
C VAL A 908 0.99 10.93 -43.36
N VAL A 909 2.28 11.21 -43.58
CA VAL A 909 2.97 10.98 -44.85
C VAL A 909 4.27 10.23 -44.53
N PRO A 910 4.58 9.12 -45.24
CA PRO A 910 5.88 8.48 -45.18
C PRO A 910 7.02 9.48 -45.44
N MET A 911 8.17 9.36 -44.77
CA MET A 911 9.30 10.31 -44.91
C MET A 911 9.79 10.51 -46.36
N HIS A 912 9.48 9.57 -47.26
CA HIS A 912 9.91 9.56 -48.65
C HIS A 912 8.89 10.11 -49.66
N SER A 913 7.68 10.51 -49.23
CA SER A 913 6.69 11.14 -50.12
C SER A 913 6.47 12.60 -49.77
N ARG A 914 6.39 13.45 -50.79
CA ARG A 914 6.03 14.87 -50.67
C ARG A 914 4.63 15.05 -51.22
N ASP A 915 3.68 15.41 -50.34
CA ASP A 915 2.34 15.84 -50.75
C ASP A 915 2.20 17.34 -50.45
N PRO A 916 2.12 18.22 -51.49
CA PRO A 916 2.01 19.67 -51.33
C PRO A 916 0.75 20.13 -50.58
N LYS A 917 -0.27 19.27 -50.48
CA LYS A 917 -1.55 19.60 -49.83
C LYS A 917 -1.54 19.43 -48.31
N LYS A 918 -0.43 18.99 -47.70
CA LYS A 918 -0.36 18.65 -46.26
C LYS A 918 0.56 19.58 -45.47
N PHE A 919 0.06 20.07 -44.33
CA PHE A 919 0.69 21.10 -43.49
C PHE A 919 2.14 20.79 -43.03
N GLN A 920 2.51 19.52 -42.79
CA GLN A 920 3.85 19.14 -42.34
C GLN A 920 4.97 19.46 -43.37
N HIS A 921 4.62 19.73 -44.64
CA HIS A 921 5.57 20.09 -45.70
C HIS A 921 5.46 21.55 -46.18
N GLN A 922 4.65 22.39 -45.51
CA GLN A 922 4.48 23.80 -45.85
C GLN A 922 5.53 24.73 -45.20
N GLY A 923 6.57 24.18 -44.55
CA GLY A 923 7.69 24.97 -44.04
C GLY A 923 7.49 25.56 -42.63
N PHE A 924 6.33 25.39 -41.99
CA PHE A 924 6.05 25.94 -40.65
C PHE A 924 7.09 25.57 -39.58
N GLY A 925 7.68 24.37 -39.64
CA GLY A 925 8.73 23.98 -38.71
C GLY A 925 10.01 24.82 -38.87
N THR A 926 10.38 25.13 -40.11
CA THR A 926 11.53 26.00 -40.39
C THR A 926 11.23 27.44 -39.95
N LEU A 927 10.04 27.96 -40.27
CA LEU A 927 9.62 29.31 -39.87
C LEU A 927 9.61 29.48 -38.35
N LEU A 928 9.12 28.48 -37.59
CA LEU A 928 9.15 28.51 -36.13
C LEU A 928 10.59 28.52 -35.59
N MET A 929 11.50 27.75 -36.20
CA MET A 929 12.91 27.74 -35.81
C MET A 929 13.61 29.06 -36.13
N GLU A 930 13.33 29.68 -37.28
CA GLU A 930 13.85 30.99 -37.67
C GLU A 930 13.42 32.07 -36.66
N GLU A 931 12.15 32.10 -36.29
CA GLU A 931 11.67 33.05 -35.28
C GLU A 931 12.27 32.75 -33.89
N ALA A 932 12.44 31.48 -33.52
CA ALA A 932 13.09 31.11 -32.27
C ALA A 932 14.57 31.57 -32.22
N GLU A 933 15.30 31.44 -33.34
CA GLU A 933 16.67 31.95 -33.48
C GLU A 933 16.71 33.48 -33.37
N ARG A 934 15.77 34.18 -33.99
CA ARG A 934 15.62 35.65 -33.89
C ARG A 934 15.39 36.09 -32.45
N ILE A 935 14.39 35.53 -31.77
CA ILE A 935 14.07 35.85 -30.36
C ILE A 935 15.25 35.54 -29.45
N ALA A 936 15.89 34.37 -29.63
CA ALA A 936 17.03 33.97 -28.81
C ALA A 936 18.21 34.95 -28.96
N ARG A 937 18.48 35.43 -30.17
CA ARG A 937 19.58 36.38 -30.43
C ARG A 937 19.25 37.80 -29.97
N GLU A 938 18.11 38.33 -30.42
CA GLU A 938 17.78 39.75 -30.31
C GLU A 938 17.17 40.11 -28.95
N GLU A 939 16.36 39.23 -28.37
CA GLU A 939 15.61 39.53 -27.15
C GLU A 939 16.21 38.82 -25.93
N HIS A 940 16.58 37.54 -26.05
CA HIS A 940 17.22 36.83 -24.94
C HIS A 940 18.69 37.22 -24.78
N GLY A 941 19.33 37.79 -25.82
CA GLY A 941 20.76 38.08 -25.85
C GLY A 941 21.63 36.82 -25.80
N SER A 942 21.11 35.71 -26.35
CA SER A 942 21.79 34.41 -26.31
C SER A 942 22.83 34.29 -27.41
N VAL A 943 23.97 33.69 -27.08
CA VAL A 943 25.05 33.40 -28.06
C VAL A 943 24.91 32.04 -28.73
N LYS A 944 24.02 31.19 -28.19
CA LYS A 944 23.79 29.83 -28.65
C LYS A 944 22.32 29.46 -28.47
N LEU A 945 21.78 28.72 -29.44
CA LEU A 945 20.49 28.05 -29.34
C LEU A 945 20.72 26.54 -29.34
N ALA A 946 20.22 25.86 -28.31
CA ALA A 946 20.23 24.41 -28.20
C ALA A 946 18.83 23.85 -28.45
N VAL A 947 18.75 22.58 -28.86
CA VAL A 947 17.51 21.86 -29.08
C VAL A 947 17.61 20.48 -28.44
N ILE A 948 16.64 20.12 -27.59
CA ILE A 948 16.49 18.75 -27.09
C ILE A 948 15.80 17.87 -28.15
N SER A 949 16.57 17.43 -29.13
CA SER A 949 16.08 16.60 -30.22
C SER A 949 15.95 15.13 -29.80
N GLY A 950 14.83 14.50 -30.17
CA GLY A 950 14.78 13.04 -30.24
C GLY A 950 15.86 12.50 -31.18
N VAL A 951 16.39 11.32 -30.87
CA VAL A 951 17.51 10.71 -31.60
C VAL A 951 17.21 10.61 -33.10
N GLY A 952 16.03 10.13 -33.45
CA GLY A 952 15.58 9.95 -34.83
C GLY A 952 15.27 11.24 -35.59
N THR A 953 15.26 12.41 -34.95
CA THR A 953 15.00 13.71 -35.58
C THR A 953 16.23 14.59 -35.72
N ARG A 954 17.41 14.19 -35.23
CA ARG A 954 18.65 14.99 -35.29
C ARG A 954 19.03 15.41 -36.71
N HIS A 955 18.83 14.54 -37.72
CA HIS A 955 19.06 14.88 -39.12
C HIS A 955 18.21 16.04 -39.64
N TYR A 956 17.00 16.27 -39.08
CA TYR A 956 16.19 17.43 -39.44
C TYR A 956 16.92 18.73 -39.06
N TYR A 957 17.47 18.80 -37.85
CA TYR A 957 18.19 19.97 -37.35
C TYR A 957 19.56 20.17 -38.03
N ARG A 958 20.25 19.09 -38.43
CA ARG A 958 21.49 19.22 -39.22
C ARG A 958 21.28 19.99 -40.53
N ARG A 959 20.14 19.81 -41.19
CA ARG A 959 19.80 20.56 -42.40
C ARG A 959 19.56 22.05 -42.14
N LEU A 960 19.26 22.43 -40.90
CA LEU A 960 19.10 23.82 -40.46
C LEU A 960 20.42 24.42 -39.92
N GLY A 961 21.54 23.68 -40.02
CA GLY A 961 22.86 24.13 -39.58
C GLY A 961 23.17 23.87 -38.10
N TYR A 962 22.45 22.95 -37.44
CA TYR A 962 22.75 22.53 -36.07
C TYR A 962 23.72 21.35 -36.06
N GLU A 963 24.60 21.33 -35.07
CA GLU A 963 25.56 20.24 -34.82
C GLU A 963 25.25 19.55 -33.50
N LEU A 964 25.67 18.28 -33.36
CA LEU A 964 25.48 17.54 -32.13
C LEU A 964 26.49 18.04 -31.07
N ASP A 965 25.98 18.56 -29.95
CA ASP A 965 26.73 19.12 -28.83
C ASP A 965 26.25 18.44 -27.54
N GLY A 966 26.98 17.41 -27.11
CA GLY A 966 26.55 16.51 -26.05
C GLY A 966 25.22 15.82 -26.39
N PRO A 967 24.17 15.91 -25.54
CA PRO A 967 22.86 15.35 -25.85
C PRO A 967 21.99 16.27 -26.74
N TYR A 968 22.41 17.51 -26.99
CA TYR A 968 21.63 18.52 -27.71
C TYR A 968 22.06 18.67 -29.16
N MET A 969 21.16 19.23 -29.98
CA MET A 969 21.53 19.83 -31.26
C MET A 969 21.71 21.32 -31.04
N SER A 970 22.89 21.89 -31.27
CA SER A 970 23.16 23.31 -31.01
C SER A 970 23.65 24.07 -32.24
N LYS A 971 23.42 25.38 -32.24
CA LYS A 971 23.87 26.32 -33.26
C LYS A 971 24.30 27.62 -32.58
N LYS A 972 25.47 28.12 -32.94
CA LYS A 972 25.94 29.45 -32.50
C LYS A 972 25.11 30.52 -33.21
N LEU A 973 24.62 31.50 -32.44
CA LEU A 973 23.88 32.64 -32.96
C LEU A 973 24.91 33.74 -33.24
N ILE A 974 25.14 34.02 -34.53
CA ILE A 974 26.04 35.09 -35.00
C ILE A 974 25.26 36.41 -35.05
#